data_AF-A0A6A5QT03-F1
#
_entry.id   AF-A0A6A5QT03-F1
#
_cell.length_a   1.000
_cell.length_b   1.000
_cell.length_c   1.000
_cell.angle_alpha   90.00
_cell.angle_beta   90.00
_cell.angle_gamma   90.00
#
_symmetry.space_group_name_H-M   'P 1'
#
loop_
_entity.id
_entity.type
_entity.pdbx_description
1 polymer ?
#
loop_
_entity_poly.entity_id
_entity_poly.type
_entity_poly.pdbx_seq_one_letter_code
_entity_poly.pdbx_strand_id
1 'polypeptide(L)'
;MASSNDEIRISLAETEKDIIQANHCISEAFGRQAKDAVWMAMNPGWETEVGQAINAQAMVKRWKSITTNKHGKPNTLFVKATLPDPEKQDQRQVVGMAIWTQLSNVEGYGNKFTGDIAESLSGLDDTDRRFADQIFRSLWKRRIEYIKQVSESGRNPPAIFTLDMCAVHPDFQRRGIARKLTQYGLDEATQRGGLECTTEGSAMGRAVYRRLGFKDEGVGDIVDPSLVRSSPYMRDSMLHRSLTLTAGGMAISVEWGSNFQATPPARQKLGQTFKMTQAPLTTLPKIAYSKSLLDLLHHRLTSRLSPTDTMPVVDIHTHVYPPKYMDLLRSRDTVPYVRTFPDAPESARLIILPGEDDPSMPSTSRGRPIGSEYYDIKEKIAFMDLHNIDKSVISLANPWLDFLPKQEAGEAAKSINDDVNDQCSQYPGRLYFFGTLPLSASTEVITAEIERLSTLEYARGVIMGTSGLGQGLDDAKLDPVYAALEKHQQLIFLHPHYGLPASVYGPRASEYGHVLPLALGFPLETTIAVTRMLLSGVWDRFQKLDVLLAHSGGTLPFLAGRIESCILHDGHLKKHGVTEKRRDVWDILKTNIYLDAVIYSEVGLGAAFDASGADRLLFGTDHPFFPPLEEDAKEWHSVNANYGAISKAFASNDKNAQAVLGGNAARILRLD
;
A
#
# COMPACT_ATOMS: atom_id res chain seq x y z
N MET A 1 -6.98 -2.31 41.44
CA MET A 1 -5.69 -2.34 42.16
C MET A 1 -4.59 -2.32 41.12
N ALA A 2 -3.76 -1.29 41.10
CA ALA A 2 -2.55 -1.25 40.31
C ALA A 2 -1.52 -2.19 40.94
N SER A 3 -1.02 -3.19 40.21
CA SER A 3 0.14 -3.98 40.61
C SER A 3 1.19 -3.95 39.49
N SER A 4 2.30 -3.27 39.81
CA SER A 4 3.69 -3.38 39.33
C SER A 4 3.98 -3.76 37.87
N ASN A 5 4.94 -3.06 37.28
CA ASN A 5 5.81 -3.56 36.20
C ASN A 5 6.24 -5.02 36.48
N ASP A 6 5.53 -5.99 35.93
CA ASP A 6 5.92 -7.39 35.99
C ASP A 6 7.26 -7.58 35.27
N GLU A 7 8.24 -7.92 36.10
CA GLU A 7 9.66 -7.67 35.98
C GLU A 7 10.29 -8.45 34.81
N ILE A 8 10.39 -7.86 33.61
CA ILE A 8 11.18 -8.45 32.51
C ILE A 8 12.63 -8.56 32.98
N ARG A 9 13.15 -9.78 33.09
CA ARG A 9 14.56 -10.04 33.45
C ARG A 9 15.35 -10.36 32.20
N ILE A 10 16.45 -9.64 32.01
CA ILE A 10 17.43 -9.89 30.94
C ILE A 10 18.64 -10.55 31.57
N SER A 11 19.06 -11.69 31.02
CA SER A 11 20.26 -12.39 31.46
C SER A 11 20.85 -13.21 30.30
N LEU A 12 22.02 -13.79 30.49
CA LEU A 12 22.55 -14.77 29.54
C LEU A 12 21.77 -16.09 29.65
N ALA A 13 21.75 -16.85 28.56
CA ALA A 13 21.30 -18.24 28.57
C ALA A 13 22.30 -19.10 29.35
N GLU A 14 21.79 -19.91 30.27
CA GLU A 14 22.58 -20.68 31.23
C GLU A 14 22.38 -22.18 31.01
N THR A 15 21.25 -22.57 30.43
CA THR A 15 20.84 -23.97 30.27
C THR A 15 20.41 -24.26 28.83
N GLU A 16 20.49 -25.52 28.42
CA GLU A 16 19.91 -25.96 27.13
C GLU A 16 18.42 -25.68 27.05
N LYS A 17 17.70 -25.78 28.19
CA LYS A 17 16.28 -25.45 28.29
C LYS A 17 16.01 -23.99 27.89
N ASP A 18 16.90 -23.06 28.21
CA ASP A 18 16.76 -21.66 27.78
C ASP A 18 16.87 -21.53 26.26
N ILE A 19 17.83 -22.24 25.66
CA ILE A 19 18.07 -22.24 24.21
C ILE A 19 16.88 -22.86 23.48
N ILE A 20 16.32 -23.96 24.00
CA ILE A 20 15.14 -24.62 23.41
C ILE A 20 13.92 -23.68 23.46
N GLN A 21 13.64 -23.04 24.59
CA GLN A 21 12.52 -22.08 24.70
C GLN A 21 12.76 -20.84 23.83
N ALA A 22 14.01 -20.38 23.71
CA ALA A 22 14.36 -19.29 22.82
C ALA A 22 14.13 -19.67 21.34
N ASN A 23 14.44 -20.91 20.95
CA ASN A 23 14.17 -21.40 19.60
C ASN A 23 12.68 -21.38 19.31
N HIS A 24 11.85 -21.75 20.28
CA HIS A 24 10.40 -21.61 20.15
C HIS A 24 10.00 -20.15 19.91
N CYS A 25 10.53 -19.19 20.69
CA CYS A 25 10.29 -17.76 20.46
C CYS A 25 10.70 -17.30 19.03
N ILE A 26 11.80 -17.84 18.51
CA ILE A 26 12.31 -17.55 17.15
C ILE A 26 11.36 -18.13 16.09
N SER A 27 10.93 -19.39 16.23
CA SER A 27 9.94 -20.01 15.33
C SER A 27 8.64 -19.22 15.28
N GLU A 28 8.17 -18.75 16.44
CA GLU A 28 6.95 -17.95 16.53
C GLU A 28 7.12 -16.56 15.90
N ALA A 29 8.27 -15.92 16.14
CA ALA A 29 8.56 -14.60 15.59
C ALA A 29 8.80 -14.64 14.07
N PHE A 30 9.64 -15.54 13.57
CA PHE A 30 10.04 -15.58 12.15
C PHE A 30 9.11 -16.44 11.31
N GLY A 31 8.71 -17.61 11.78
CA GLY A 31 7.82 -18.51 11.06
C GLY A 31 6.37 -18.05 11.09
N ARG A 32 5.79 -17.88 12.28
CA ARG A 32 4.34 -17.61 12.42
C ARG A 32 3.98 -16.14 12.20
N GLN A 33 4.71 -15.22 12.83
CA GLN A 33 4.41 -13.80 12.75
C GLN A 33 4.97 -13.15 11.49
N ALA A 34 6.29 -13.21 11.29
CA ALA A 34 6.92 -12.53 10.16
C ALA A 34 6.71 -13.26 8.83
N LYS A 35 6.44 -14.58 8.89
CA LYS A 35 6.38 -15.48 7.72
C LYS A 35 7.61 -15.28 6.82
N ASP A 36 8.78 -15.22 7.44
CA ASP A 36 10.04 -14.98 6.78
C ASP A 36 10.39 -16.17 5.88
N ALA A 37 10.21 -15.98 4.57
CA ALA A 37 10.34 -17.06 3.60
C ALA A 37 11.73 -17.69 3.58
N VAL A 38 12.78 -16.90 3.84
CA VAL A 38 14.17 -17.40 3.89
C VAL A 38 14.38 -18.21 5.16
N TRP A 39 13.95 -17.68 6.30
CA TRP A 39 14.05 -18.40 7.57
C TRP A 39 13.25 -19.71 7.56
N MET A 40 12.01 -19.68 7.05
CA MET A 40 11.15 -20.86 6.95
C MET A 40 11.76 -21.93 6.03
N ALA A 41 12.34 -21.53 4.90
CA ALA A 41 13.03 -22.47 4.00
C ALA A 41 14.26 -23.11 4.64
N MET A 42 15.00 -22.36 5.48
CA MET A 42 16.17 -22.86 6.20
C MET A 42 15.84 -23.69 7.44
N ASN A 43 14.59 -23.64 7.91
CA ASN A 43 14.14 -24.30 9.13
C ASN A 43 12.89 -25.15 8.83
N PRO A 44 13.01 -26.20 7.99
CA PRO A 44 11.86 -27.02 7.61
C PRO A 44 11.19 -27.67 8.83
N GLY A 45 9.86 -27.69 8.84
CA GLY A 45 9.08 -28.24 9.94
C GLY A 45 9.14 -27.40 11.22
N TRP A 46 9.52 -26.13 11.15
CA TRP A 46 9.55 -25.19 12.29
C TRP A 46 8.22 -25.10 13.06
N GLU A 47 7.11 -25.45 12.41
CA GLU A 47 5.76 -25.50 12.96
C GLU A 47 5.44 -26.82 13.70
N THR A 48 6.28 -27.83 13.54
CA THR A 48 6.13 -29.17 14.15
C THR A 48 7.06 -29.36 15.34
N GLU A 49 6.67 -30.20 16.31
CA GLU A 49 7.52 -30.50 17.47
C GLU A 49 8.88 -31.08 17.06
N VAL A 50 8.89 -31.96 16.05
CA VAL A 50 10.11 -32.62 15.54
C VAL A 50 11.05 -31.58 14.91
N GLY A 51 10.54 -30.72 14.02
CA GLY A 51 11.36 -29.68 13.40
C GLY A 51 11.84 -28.64 14.41
N GLN A 52 11.01 -28.26 15.39
CA GLN A 52 11.45 -27.38 16.49
C GLN A 52 12.58 -27.99 17.32
N ALA A 53 12.53 -29.30 17.59
CA ALA A 53 13.61 -29.98 18.29
C ALA A 53 14.91 -29.99 17.48
N ILE A 54 14.83 -30.25 16.16
CA ILE A 54 15.99 -30.22 15.25
C ILE A 54 16.62 -28.81 15.21
N ASN A 55 15.79 -27.79 15.00
CA ASN A 55 16.24 -26.40 14.92
C ASN A 55 16.87 -25.94 16.25
N ALA A 56 16.27 -26.34 17.38
CA ALA A 56 16.82 -26.05 18.69
C ALA A 56 18.19 -26.72 18.91
N GLN A 57 18.40 -27.96 18.43
CA GLN A 57 19.69 -28.64 18.55
C GLN A 57 20.81 -27.93 17.79
N ALA A 58 20.53 -27.38 16.60
CA ALA A 58 21.50 -26.56 15.88
C ALA A 58 21.91 -25.32 16.69
N MET A 59 20.94 -24.67 17.35
CA MET A 59 21.20 -23.52 18.21
C MET A 59 21.94 -23.91 19.51
N VAL A 60 21.63 -25.06 20.12
CA VAL A 60 22.34 -25.61 21.28
C VAL A 60 23.80 -25.92 20.91
N LYS A 61 24.05 -26.52 19.74
CA LYS A 61 25.41 -26.76 19.24
C LYS A 61 26.19 -25.45 19.14
N ARG A 62 25.59 -24.40 18.55
CA ARG A 62 26.19 -23.06 18.45
C ARG A 62 26.47 -22.44 19.82
N TRP A 63 25.56 -22.60 20.79
CA TRP A 63 25.74 -22.09 22.15
C TRP A 63 26.85 -22.83 22.92
N LYS A 64 26.99 -24.15 22.74
CA LYS A 64 28.07 -24.93 23.36
C LYS A 64 29.44 -24.69 22.74
N SER A 65 29.51 -24.23 21.49
CA SER A 65 30.75 -23.98 20.76
C SER A 65 31.21 -22.51 20.82
N ILE A 66 30.77 -21.74 21.82
CA ILE A 66 31.18 -20.34 21.97
C ILE A 66 32.67 -20.27 22.32
N THR A 67 33.41 -19.49 21.53
CA THR A 67 34.82 -19.17 21.76
C THR A 67 34.95 -17.90 22.62
N THR A 68 36.16 -17.61 23.12
CA THR A 68 36.46 -16.38 23.86
C THR A 68 37.44 -15.48 23.10
N ASN A 69 37.37 -14.18 23.33
CA ASN A 69 38.43 -13.26 22.92
C ASN A 69 39.63 -13.35 23.88
N LYS A 70 40.70 -12.62 23.57
CA LYS A 70 41.95 -12.56 24.32
C LYS A 70 41.80 -12.04 25.76
N HIS A 71 40.67 -11.40 26.07
CA HIS A 71 40.34 -10.92 27.41
C HIS A 71 39.48 -11.93 28.18
N GLY A 72 39.31 -13.16 27.67
CA GLY A 72 38.51 -14.20 28.29
C GLY A 72 37.00 -13.98 28.18
N LYS A 73 36.53 -12.94 27.49
CA LYS A 73 35.10 -12.69 27.28
C LYS A 73 34.57 -13.55 26.14
N PRO A 74 33.35 -14.12 26.25
CA PRO A 74 32.74 -14.90 25.17
C PRO A 74 32.53 -14.03 23.93
N ASN A 75 32.84 -14.60 22.76
CA ASN A 75 32.67 -13.94 21.46
C ASN A 75 31.19 -13.88 21.04
N THR A 76 30.35 -14.81 21.50
CA THR A 76 28.91 -14.81 21.21
C THR A 76 28.12 -14.78 22.51
N LEU A 77 27.10 -13.94 22.60
CA LEU A 77 26.18 -13.84 23.73
C LEU A 77 24.79 -14.25 23.30
N PHE A 78 24.21 -15.22 24.01
CA PHE A 78 22.79 -15.56 23.92
C PHE A 78 22.09 -14.89 25.09
N VAL A 79 21.44 -13.77 24.82
CA VAL A 79 20.77 -12.93 25.82
C VAL A 79 19.28 -13.27 25.84
N LYS A 80 18.78 -13.83 26.93
CA LYS A 80 17.36 -14.20 27.09
C LYS A 80 16.59 -13.12 27.85
N ALA A 81 15.33 -12.95 27.50
CA ALA A 81 14.35 -12.22 28.28
C ALA A 81 13.37 -13.21 28.91
N THR A 82 13.12 -13.10 30.22
CA THR A 82 12.19 -13.98 30.93
C THR A 82 11.10 -13.23 31.67
N LEU A 83 9.95 -13.87 31.80
CA LEU A 83 8.80 -13.44 32.59
C LEU A 83 8.32 -14.57 33.51
N PRO A 84 7.62 -14.29 34.63
CA PRO A 84 6.96 -15.32 35.43
C PRO A 84 6.04 -16.20 34.56
N ASP A 85 6.05 -17.51 34.82
CA ASP A 85 5.16 -18.47 34.19
C ASP A 85 3.79 -18.46 34.93
N PRO A 86 2.68 -18.10 34.27
CA PRO A 86 1.37 -18.03 34.91
C PRO A 86 0.83 -19.39 35.34
N GLU A 87 1.33 -20.49 34.75
CA GLU A 87 0.87 -21.86 35.05
C GLU A 87 1.78 -22.57 36.07
N LYS A 88 3.00 -22.05 36.29
CA LYS A 88 3.98 -22.64 37.19
C LYS A 88 4.51 -21.58 38.14
N GLN A 89 3.81 -21.47 39.27
CA GLN A 89 4.22 -20.66 40.42
C GLN A 89 5.69 -20.99 40.75
N ASP A 90 6.57 -19.98 40.74
CA ASP A 90 8.03 -20.04 40.91
C ASP A 90 8.91 -20.37 39.68
N GLN A 91 8.33 -20.55 38.48
CA GLN A 91 9.12 -20.66 37.25
C GLN A 91 9.07 -19.39 36.40
N ARG A 92 10.09 -19.21 35.56
CA ARG A 92 10.15 -18.16 34.56
C ARG A 92 10.29 -18.77 33.18
N GLN A 93 9.54 -18.26 32.22
CA GLN A 93 9.58 -18.66 30.82
C GLN A 93 10.41 -17.68 30.00
N VAL A 94 11.12 -18.18 28.99
CA VAL A 94 11.81 -17.35 28.01
C VAL A 94 10.78 -16.82 27.01
N VAL A 95 10.77 -15.50 26.82
CA VAL A 95 9.80 -14.78 25.98
C VAL A 95 10.45 -13.98 24.85
N GLY A 96 11.78 -14.01 24.80
CA GLY A 96 12.57 -13.40 23.74
C GLY A 96 14.06 -13.70 23.90
N MET A 97 14.81 -13.53 22.82
CA MET A 97 16.24 -13.80 22.75
C MET A 97 16.92 -12.80 21.80
N ALA A 98 18.13 -12.37 22.13
CA ALA A 98 19.04 -11.72 21.19
C ALA A 98 20.38 -12.45 21.16
N ILE A 99 20.95 -12.59 19.96
CA ILE A 99 22.29 -13.13 19.76
C ILE A 99 23.21 -12.00 19.30
N TRP A 100 24.24 -11.72 20.10
CA TRP A 100 25.28 -10.76 19.79
C TRP A 100 26.61 -11.45 19.56
N THR A 101 27.33 -11.10 18.51
CA THR A 101 28.60 -11.74 18.14
C THR A 101 29.70 -10.70 17.91
N GLN A 102 30.84 -10.86 18.58
CA GLN A 102 32.06 -10.10 18.35
C GLN A 102 32.82 -10.70 17.17
N LEU A 103 33.01 -9.91 16.11
CA LEU A 103 33.64 -10.32 14.87
C LEU A 103 34.95 -9.56 14.64
N SER A 104 36.01 -10.28 14.22
CA SER A 104 37.31 -9.70 13.89
C SER A 104 38.10 -10.60 12.94
N ASN A 105 38.89 -10.00 12.04
CA ASN A 105 39.90 -10.73 11.26
C ASN A 105 41.24 -10.83 12.00
N VAL A 106 41.40 -10.13 13.13
CA VAL A 106 42.61 -10.18 13.96
C VAL A 106 42.47 -11.30 15.00
N GLU A 107 43.44 -12.20 15.01
CA GLU A 107 43.45 -13.36 15.91
C GLU A 107 43.31 -12.92 17.38
N GLY A 108 42.45 -13.62 18.12
CA GLY A 108 42.16 -13.33 19.53
C GLY A 108 41.19 -12.17 19.78
N TYR A 109 40.73 -11.41 18.77
CA TYR A 109 39.81 -10.29 18.98
C TYR A 109 38.35 -10.58 18.62
N GLY A 110 38.01 -11.76 18.13
CA GLY A 110 36.63 -12.12 17.78
C GLY A 110 36.56 -13.36 16.90
N ASN A 111 35.34 -13.75 16.53
CA ASN A 111 35.14 -14.79 15.53
C ASN A 111 35.45 -14.25 14.13
N LYS A 112 36.11 -15.05 13.30
CA LYS A 112 36.19 -14.77 11.86
C LYS A 112 34.83 -14.99 11.23
N PHE A 113 34.45 -14.11 10.30
CA PHE A 113 33.19 -14.20 9.57
C PHE A 113 33.47 -14.15 8.07
N THR A 114 33.24 -15.28 7.39
CA THR A 114 33.47 -15.42 5.94
C THR A 114 32.18 -15.28 5.13
N GLY A 115 31.02 -15.30 5.79
CA GLY A 115 29.70 -15.39 5.13
C GLY A 115 29.44 -16.76 4.47
N ASP A 116 30.28 -17.76 4.72
CA ASP A 116 30.06 -19.12 4.22
C ASP A 116 28.96 -19.82 5.02
N ILE A 117 27.92 -20.24 4.31
CA ILE A 117 26.75 -20.94 4.85
C ILE A 117 26.47 -22.25 4.11
N ALA A 118 27.46 -22.80 3.40
CA ALA A 118 27.28 -24.01 2.62
C ALA A 118 26.74 -25.18 3.46
N GLU A 119 27.20 -25.32 4.71
CA GLU A 119 26.69 -26.33 5.65
C GLU A 119 25.19 -26.11 5.96
N SER A 120 24.78 -24.86 6.21
CA SER A 120 23.39 -24.49 6.50
C SER A 120 22.43 -24.66 5.32
N LEU A 121 22.95 -24.66 4.09
CA LEU A 121 22.16 -24.84 2.86
C LEU A 121 22.23 -26.26 2.29
N SER A 122 22.91 -27.19 2.99
CA SER A 122 23.14 -28.56 2.51
C SER A 122 21.87 -29.37 2.29
N GLY A 123 20.78 -29.02 2.99
CA GLY A 123 19.47 -29.65 2.85
C GLY A 123 18.60 -29.13 1.71
N LEU A 124 19.01 -28.04 1.03
CA LEU A 124 18.28 -27.47 -0.10
C LEU A 124 18.68 -28.13 -1.42
N ASP A 125 17.77 -28.16 -2.38
CA ASP A 125 18.11 -28.55 -3.75
C ASP A 125 19.09 -27.57 -4.40
N ASP A 126 19.70 -27.94 -5.53
CA ASP A 126 20.75 -27.15 -6.15
C ASP A 126 20.29 -25.76 -6.61
N THR A 127 19.01 -25.58 -6.95
CA THR A 127 18.49 -24.29 -7.39
C THR A 127 18.28 -23.37 -6.19
N ASP A 128 17.61 -23.87 -5.16
CA ASP A 128 17.33 -23.11 -3.94
C ASP A 128 18.61 -22.82 -3.15
N ARG A 129 19.57 -23.75 -3.16
CA ARG A 129 20.90 -23.56 -2.55
C ARG A 129 21.65 -22.41 -3.21
N ARG A 130 21.68 -22.34 -4.55
CA ARG A 130 22.35 -21.24 -5.27
C ARG A 130 21.67 -19.90 -5.02
N PHE A 131 20.33 -19.89 -5.01
CA PHE A 131 19.56 -18.69 -4.75
C PHE A 131 19.79 -18.16 -3.32
N ALA A 132 19.70 -19.04 -2.32
CA ALA A 132 19.95 -18.68 -0.92
C ALA A 132 21.40 -18.22 -0.70
N ASP A 133 22.40 -18.92 -1.25
CA ASP A 133 23.81 -18.53 -1.18
C ASP A 133 24.01 -17.12 -1.77
N GLN A 134 23.40 -16.81 -2.91
CA GLN A 134 23.48 -15.49 -3.53
C GLN A 134 22.83 -14.39 -2.66
N ILE A 135 21.67 -14.66 -2.06
CA ILE A 135 20.99 -13.72 -1.16
C ILE A 135 21.90 -13.40 0.03
N PHE A 136 22.41 -14.41 0.72
CA PHE A 136 23.21 -14.22 1.94
C PHE A 136 24.57 -13.59 1.65
N ARG A 137 25.22 -13.95 0.53
CA ARG A 137 26.45 -13.28 0.08
C ARG A 137 26.21 -11.80 -0.14
N SER A 138 25.09 -11.44 -0.75
CA SER A 138 24.76 -10.03 -0.98
C SER A 138 24.39 -9.33 0.33
N LEU A 139 23.64 -9.99 1.23
CA LEU A 139 23.25 -9.45 2.53
C LEU A 139 24.47 -9.11 3.39
N TRP A 140 25.44 -10.02 3.49
CA TRP A 140 26.61 -9.83 4.34
C TRP A 140 27.82 -9.23 3.64
N LYS A 141 27.69 -8.88 2.35
CA LYS A 141 28.78 -8.28 1.58
C LYS A 141 29.39 -7.09 2.32
N ARG A 142 28.53 -6.20 2.86
CA ARG A 142 29.03 -5.06 3.62
C ARG A 142 29.67 -5.49 4.92
N ARG A 143 29.03 -6.37 5.69
CA ARG A 143 29.54 -6.81 6.99
C ARG A 143 30.98 -7.32 6.86
N ILE A 144 31.23 -8.17 5.85
CA ILE A 144 32.56 -8.71 5.55
C ILE A 144 33.56 -7.60 5.25
N GLU A 145 33.19 -6.67 4.36
CA GLU A 145 34.03 -5.52 4.01
C GLU A 145 34.31 -4.63 5.23
N TYR A 146 33.32 -4.42 6.09
CA TYR A 146 33.47 -3.58 7.27
C TYR A 146 34.39 -4.19 8.34
N ILE A 147 34.28 -5.50 8.57
CA ILE A 147 35.21 -6.23 9.46
C ILE A 147 36.65 -6.07 8.96
N LYS A 148 36.86 -6.15 7.64
CA LYS A 148 38.17 -5.93 7.03
C LYS A 148 38.67 -4.51 7.29
N GLN A 149 37.85 -3.49 7.02
CA GLN A 149 38.19 -2.09 7.26
C GLN A 149 38.54 -1.83 8.73
N VAL A 150 37.75 -2.34 9.68
CA VAL A 150 38.02 -2.20 11.12
C VAL A 150 39.34 -2.87 11.48
N SER A 151 39.62 -4.05 10.93
CA SER A 151 40.87 -4.78 11.18
C SER A 151 42.11 -4.04 10.64
N GLU A 152 41.96 -3.29 9.55
CA GLU A 152 43.04 -2.54 8.89
C GLU A 152 43.17 -1.09 9.40
N SER A 153 42.17 -0.57 10.11
CA SER A 153 42.09 0.85 10.53
C SER A 153 42.97 1.25 11.73
N GLY A 154 43.65 0.30 12.38
CA GLY A 154 44.40 0.56 13.61
C GLY A 154 43.54 0.79 14.86
N ARG A 155 42.21 0.60 14.78
CA ARG A 155 41.29 0.64 15.94
C ARG A 155 41.67 -0.41 16.99
N ASN A 156 41.47 -0.08 18.26
CA ASN A 156 41.67 -0.99 19.38
C ASN A 156 40.45 -0.97 20.33
N PRO A 157 39.69 -2.08 20.44
CA PRO A 157 39.90 -3.37 19.77
C PRO A 157 39.57 -3.33 18.26
N PRO A 158 40.32 -4.06 17.40
CA PRO A 158 40.04 -4.21 15.97
C PRO A 158 38.88 -5.20 15.73
N ALA A 159 37.71 -4.93 16.28
CA ALA A 159 36.54 -5.79 16.21
C ALA A 159 35.25 -4.97 16.11
N ILE A 160 34.17 -5.61 15.65
CA ILE A 160 32.80 -5.09 15.70
C ILE A 160 31.92 -6.00 16.58
N PHE A 161 30.79 -5.49 17.02
CA PHE A 161 29.80 -6.25 17.78
C PHE A 161 28.45 -6.30 17.06
N THR A 162 28.13 -7.44 16.49
CA THR A 162 26.99 -7.59 15.59
C THR A 162 25.79 -8.20 16.31
N LEU A 163 24.62 -7.57 16.19
CA LEU A 163 23.35 -8.20 16.54
C LEU A 163 22.93 -9.11 15.38
N ASP A 164 23.18 -10.41 15.54
CA ASP A 164 22.85 -11.43 14.53
C ASP A 164 21.36 -11.76 14.49
N MET A 165 20.71 -11.78 15.65
CA MET A 165 19.30 -12.13 15.76
C MET A 165 18.68 -11.44 16.97
N CYS A 166 17.46 -10.95 16.82
CA CYS A 166 16.61 -10.52 17.93
C CYS A 166 15.18 -10.99 17.66
N ALA A 167 14.67 -11.87 18.52
CA ALA A 167 13.33 -12.42 18.43
C ALA A 167 12.59 -12.19 19.74
N VAL A 168 11.33 -11.81 19.65
CA VAL A 168 10.41 -11.72 20.79
C VAL A 168 9.16 -12.47 20.40
N HIS A 169 8.75 -13.41 21.26
CA HIS A 169 7.55 -14.19 21.01
C HIS A 169 6.35 -13.24 20.83
N PRO A 170 5.48 -13.46 19.81
CA PRO A 170 4.42 -12.53 19.42
C PRO A 170 3.52 -12.09 20.59
N ASP A 171 3.18 -13.01 21.49
CA ASP A 171 2.31 -12.75 22.64
C ASP A 171 2.92 -11.80 23.69
N PHE A 172 4.25 -11.60 23.66
CA PHE A 172 4.96 -10.75 24.61
C PHE A 172 5.51 -9.46 23.97
N GLN A 173 5.10 -9.16 22.74
CA GLN A 173 5.51 -7.94 22.05
C GLN A 173 4.95 -6.67 22.70
N ARG A 174 5.51 -5.52 22.31
CA ARG A 174 5.16 -4.18 22.83
C ARG A 174 5.41 -3.99 24.34
N ARG A 175 6.08 -4.94 25.00
CA ARG A 175 6.55 -4.83 26.40
C ARG A 175 7.98 -4.27 26.54
N GLY A 176 8.56 -3.76 25.46
CA GLY A 176 9.94 -3.25 25.45
C GLY A 176 11.04 -4.32 25.51
N ILE A 177 10.70 -5.60 25.33
CA ILE A 177 11.65 -6.73 25.41
C ILE A 177 12.78 -6.60 24.37
N ALA A 178 12.44 -6.39 23.09
CA ALA A 178 13.45 -6.22 22.04
C ALA A 178 14.40 -5.05 22.35
N ARG A 179 13.85 -3.92 22.83
CA ARG A 179 14.66 -2.77 23.26
C ARG A 179 15.64 -3.15 24.37
N LYS A 180 15.18 -3.86 25.40
CA LYS A 180 16.01 -4.30 26.53
C LYS A 180 17.09 -5.31 26.11
N LEU A 181 16.75 -6.26 25.24
CA LEU A 181 17.67 -7.24 24.66
C LEU A 181 18.75 -6.57 23.79
N THR A 182 18.37 -5.60 22.95
CA THR A 182 19.31 -4.84 22.15
C THR A 182 20.18 -3.93 23.01
N GLN A 183 19.59 -3.23 23.99
CA GLN A 183 20.33 -2.36 24.90
C GLN A 183 21.42 -3.12 25.67
N TYR A 184 21.15 -4.35 26.11
CA TYR A 184 22.15 -5.20 26.78
C TYR A 184 23.43 -5.36 25.93
N GLY A 185 23.29 -5.60 24.62
CA GLY A 185 24.44 -5.73 23.74
C GLY A 185 25.18 -4.42 23.48
N LEU A 186 24.47 -3.29 23.40
CA LEU A 186 25.09 -1.96 23.30
C LEU A 186 25.89 -1.60 24.57
N ASP A 187 25.36 -1.95 25.74
CA ASP A 187 26.04 -1.74 27.01
C ASP A 187 27.30 -2.62 27.09
N GLU A 188 27.20 -3.89 26.68
CA GLU A 188 28.36 -4.78 26.60
C GLU A 188 29.41 -4.29 25.58
N ALA A 189 28.98 -3.78 24.42
CA ALA A 189 29.90 -3.20 23.43
C ALA A 189 30.70 -2.02 24.01
N THR A 190 30.04 -1.18 24.80
CA THR A 190 30.68 -0.07 25.53
C THR A 190 31.71 -0.61 26.53
N GLN A 191 31.35 -1.63 27.32
CA GLN A 191 32.26 -2.28 28.28
C GLN A 191 33.43 -3.03 27.62
N ARG A 192 33.33 -3.35 26.33
CA ARG A 192 34.40 -3.99 25.53
C ARG A 192 35.33 -3.00 24.85
N GLY A 193 35.33 -1.74 25.29
CA GLY A 193 36.16 -0.67 24.73
C GLY A 193 35.49 0.10 23.60
N GLY A 194 34.15 0.20 23.62
CA GLY A 194 33.40 0.97 22.63
C GLY A 194 33.35 0.31 21.26
N LEU A 195 33.10 -1.01 21.22
CA LEU A 195 32.92 -1.73 19.95
C LEU A 195 31.78 -1.13 19.12
N GLU A 196 32.04 -0.93 17.83
CA GLU A 196 30.99 -0.47 16.94
C GLU A 196 29.96 -1.57 16.69
N CYS A 197 28.68 -1.20 16.75
CA CYS A 197 27.59 -2.16 16.63
C CYS A 197 26.98 -2.18 15.23
N THR A 198 26.75 -3.38 14.70
CA THR A 198 26.15 -3.58 13.37
C THR A 198 24.99 -4.56 13.43
N THR A 199 24.06 -4.46 12.48
CA THR A 199 22.97 -5.45 12.33
C THR A 199 22.32 -5.37 10.94
N GLU A 200 21.72 -6.46 10.51
CA GLU A 200 20.92 -6.59 9.30
C GLU A 200 19.45 -6.63 9.71
N GLY A 201 18.88 -5.45 9.92
CA GLY A 201 17.56 -5.33 10.51
C GLY A 201 16.45 -5.79 9.57
N SER A 202 15.55 -6.65 10.05
CA SER A 202 14.25 -6.88 9.41
C SER A 202 13.40 -5.62 9.46
N ALA A 203 12.40 -5.50 8.60
CA ALA A 203 11.47 -4.36 8.60
C ALA A 203 10.88 -4.11 10.00
N MET A 204 10.58 -5.17 10.77
CA MET A 204 10.07 -5.08 12.13
C MET A 204 11.11 -4.60 13.16
N GLY A 205 12.37 -5.02 13.02
CA GLY A 205 13.45 -4.68 13.97
C GLY A 205 14.01 -3.27 13.80
N ARG A 206 14.08 -2.75 12.56
CA ARG A 206 14.75 -1.48 12.23
C ARG A 206 14.27 -0.29 13.06
N ALA A 207 12.97 -0.20 13.34
CA ALA A 207 12.43 0.90 14.14
C ALA A 207 12.95 0.89 15.59
N VAL A 208 13.12 -0.30 16.19
CA VAL A 208 13.71 -0.45 17.53
C VAL A 208 15.19 -0.07 17.49
N TYR A 209 15.92 -0.53 16.48
CA TYR A 209 17.35 -0.28 16.35
C TYR A 209 17.64 1.21 16.13
N ARG A 210 16.88 1.90 15.28
CA ARG A 210 17.03 3.35 15.06
C ARG A 210 16.81 4.18 16.32
N ARG A 211 15.83 3.82 17.15
CA ARG A 211 15.61 4.47 18.46
C ARG A 211 16.75 4.24 19.45
N LEU A 212 17.55 3.20 19.23
CA LEU A 212 18.74 2.88 20.01
C LEU A 212 20.03 3.39 19.36
N GLY A 213 19.92 4.19 18.31
CA GLY A 213 21.04 4.91 17.68
C GLY A 213 21.55 4.30 16.37
N PHE A 214 21.12 3.09 15.98
CA PHE A 214 21.54 2.52 14.69
C PHE A 214 21.10 3.42 13.51
N LYS A 215 22.01 3.63 12.56
CA LYS A 215 21.78 4.40 11.33
C LYS A 215 21.83 3.48 10.13
N ASP A 216 21.11 3.84 9.06
CA ASP A 216 21.20 3.12 7.79
C ASP A 216 22.60 3.29 7.19
N GLU A 217 23.16 2.19 6.70
CA GLU A 217 24.43 2.22 6.00
C GLU A 217 24.34 3.17 4.78
N GLY A 218 25.33 4.06 4.62
CA GLY A 218 25.40 5.05 3.54
C GLY A 218 24.84 6.43 3.90
N VAL A 219 24.29 6.61 5.10
CA VAL A 219 23.88 7.93 5.61
C VAL A 219 24.93 8.43 6.61
N GLY A 220 25.94 9.16 6.11
CA GLY A 220 26.82 10.01 6.94
C GLY A 220 28.16 9.45 7.45
N ASP A 221 28.73 8.39 6.86
CA ASP A 221 30.12 7.96 7.16
C ASP A 221 31.01 7.87 5.89
N ILE A 222 32.30 8.15 6.11
CA ILE A 222 33.39 8.54 5.19
C ILE A 222 33.48 7.69 3.92
N VAL A 223 33.25 8.32 2.75
CA VAL A 223 33.56 7.75 1.44
C VAL A 223 34.96 8.22 1.04
N ASP A 224 35.92 7.30 0.95
CA ASP A 224 37.15 7.53 0.18
C ASP A 224 36.75 7.73 -1.30
N PRO A 225 36.96 8.92 -1.90
CA PRO A 225 36.52 9.21 -3.26
C PRO A 225 37.19 8.35 -4.32
N SER A 226 38.25 7.60 -3.99
CA SER A 226 39.06 6.85 -4.97
C SER A 226 38.49 5.47 -5.35
N LEU A 227 37.46 4.96 -4.67
CA LEU A 227 37.02 3.56 -4.81
C LEU A 227 35.62 3.32 -5.41
N VAL A 228 34.92 4.35 -5.89
CA VAL A 228 33.55 4.16 -6.42
C VAL A 228 33.53 4.17 -7.96
N ARG A 229 33.47 2.97 -8.56
CA ARG A 229 32.79 2.76 -9.86
C ARG A 229 31.35 2.32 -9.58
N SER A 230 30.40 3.23 -9.79
CA SER A 230 28.97 3.03 -9.54
C SER A 230 28.29 2.19 -10.63
N SER A 231 27.52 1.18 -10.23
CA SER A 231 26.44 0.56 -11.02
C SER A 231 25.10 0.79 -10.30
N PRO A 232 24.01 1.26 -10.96
CA PRO A 232 22.78 1.68 -10.28
C PRO A 232 21.72 0.59 -10.07
N TYR A 233 21.98 -0.67 -10.44
CA TYR A 233 20.99 -1.74 -10.33
C TYR A 233 21.28 -2.59 -9.09
N MET A 234 20.29 -2.75 -8.19
CA MET A 234 20.29 -3.54 -6.93
C MET A 234 20.40 -2.73 -5.63
N ARG A 235 19.55 -1.72 -5.40
CA ARG A 235 19.44 -1.10 -4.06
C ARG A 235 18.15 -1.40 -3.29
N ASP A 236 17.05 -1.81 -3.93
CA ASP A 236 15.74 -1.87 -3.25
C ASP A 236 15.02 -3.23 -3.19
N SER A 237 15.68 -4.34 -3.52
CA SER A 237 15.04 -5.68 -3.48
C SER A 237 15.34 -6.54 -2.24
N MET A 238 16.02 -6.02 -1.22
CA MET A 238 16.38 -6.81 -0.02
C MET A 238 15.52 -6.50 1.22
N LEU A 239 14.91 -7.55 1.78
CA LEU A 239 14.13 -7.56 3.03
C LEU A 239 14.93 -7.12 4.27
N HIS A 240 16.27 -7.09 4.18
CA HIS A 240 17.20 -6.68 5.24
C HIS A 240 18.12 -5.55 4.74
N ARG A 241 18.37 -4.56 5.61
CA ARG A 241 19.33 -3.47 5.38
C ARG A 241 20.39 -3.48 6.47
N SER A 242 21.64 -3.26 6.08
CA SER A 242 22.75 -3.06 7.01
C SER A 242 22.59 -1.72 7.74
N LEU A 243 22.81 -1.73 9.06
CA LEU A 243 22.84 -0.54 9.89
C LEU A 243 24.18 -0.44 10.65
N THR A 244 24.71 0.77 10.82
CA THR A 244 25.93 1.08 11.60
C THR A 244 25.64 2.14 12.68
N LEU A 245 26.36 2.11 13.79
CA LEU A 245 26.29 3.14 14.83
C LEU A 245 27.70 3.55 15.27
N THR A 246 28.15 4.72 14.82
CA THR A 246 29.40 5.36 15.24
C THR A 246 29.20 6.19 16.52
N ALA A 247 30.19 6.18 17.42
CA ALA A 247 30.15 6.97 18.65
C ALA A 247 30.57 8.43 18.38
N GLY A 248 29.61 9.37 18.31
CA GLY A 248 29.85 10.82 18.24
C GLY A 248 28.63 11.65 17.78
N GLY A 249 28.31 12.74 18.47
CA GLY A 249 27.00 13.44 18.45
C GLY A 249 26.62 14.33 17.23
N MET A 250 25.30 14.61 17.13
CA MET A 250 24.51 15.70 16.48
C MET A 250 25.12 16.68 15.44
N ALA A 251 24.44 16.86 14.29
CA ALA A 251 23.78 18.11 13.79
C ALA A 251 23.46 18.08 12.27
N ILE A 252 22.56 18.99 11.84
CA ILE A 252 21.73 19.06 10.62
C ILE A 252 22.41 19.85 9.46
N SER A 253 22.13 19.52 8.17
CA SER A 253 21.66 20.44 7.10
C SER A 253 22.06 20.08 5.63
N VAL A 254 21.03 20.00 4.78
CA VAL A 254 20.82 20.52 3.40
C VAL A 254 21.52 19.90 2.16
N GLU A 255 20.62 19.43 1.25
CA GLU A 255 20.55 19.35 -0.24
C GLU A 255 21.76 19.12 -1.15
N TRP A 256 21.56 18.24 -2.15
CA TRP A 256 22.20 18.30 -3.47
C TRP A 256 21.29 17.76 -4.59
N GLY A 257 21.34 18.43 -5.74
CA GLY A 257 20.77 17.98 -7.01
C GLY A 257 21.82 17.85 -8.13
N SER A 258 21.53 16.91 -9.03
CA SER A 258 21.77 16.89 -10.48
C SER A 258 23.07 16.30 -11.10
N ASN A 259 22.77 15.34 -12.01
CA ASN A 259 23.34 15.02 -13.33
C ASN A 259 24.60 14.13 -13.49
N PHE A 260 24.42 12.96 -14.13
CA PHE A 260 24.93 12.69 -15.51
C PHE A 260 24.37 11.39 -16.15
N GLN A 261 24.13 11.44 -17.46
CA GLN A 261 23.66 10.38 -18.36
C GLN A 261 24.80 9.52 -18.94
N ALA A 262 24.52 8.26 -19.33
CA ALA A 262 24.96 7.68 -20.62
C ALA A 262 24.36 6.27 -20.89
N THR A 263 24.12 6.02 -22.18
CA THR A 263 23.30 4.97 -22.83
C THR A 263 24.10 3.73 -23.32
N PRO A 264 23.44 2.63 -23.73
CA PRO A 264 24.02 1.30 -24.02
C PRO A 264 24.14 1.00 -25.53
N PRO A 265 24.72 -0.16 -25.95
CA PRO A 265 23.93 -1.25 -26.60
C PRO A 265 24.58 -2.66 -26.40
N ALA A 266 24.15 -3.84 -26.88
CA ALA A 266 23.06 -4.36 -27.72
C ALA A 266 22.92 -5.90 -27.49
N ARG A 267 21.82 -6.47 -28.00
CA ARG A 267 21.33 -7.87 -27.92
C ARG A 267 22.15 -8.91 -28.71
N GLN A 268 22.02 -10.19 -28.30
CA GLN A 268 21.88 -11.30 -29.26
C GLN A 268 20.95 -12.42 -28.74
N LYS A 269 20.11 -12.94 -29.64
CA LYS A 269 19.15 -14.04 -29.45
C LYS A 269 19.80 -15.38 -29.76
N LEU A 270 19.33 -16.46 -29.13
CA LEU A 270 19.08 -17.75 -29.78
C LEU A 270 18.10 -18.55 -28.90
N GLY A 271 17.05 -19.07 -29.53
CA GLY A 271 16.01 -19.86 -28.87
C GLY A 271 16.15 -21.35 -29.13
N GLN A 272 15.40 -22.15 -28.37
CA GLN A 272 14.86 -23.44 -28.81
C GLN A 272 13.71 -23.87 -27.87
N THR A 273 12.63 -24.31 -28.50
CA THR A 273 11.36 -24.79 -27.93
C THR A 273 11.45 -26.23 -27.40
N PHE A 274 10.76 -26.52 -26.28
CA PHE A 274 10.28 -27.86 -25.96
C PHE A 274 8.83 -27.82 -25.45
N LYS A 275 7.98 -28.70 -26.01
CA LYS A 275 6.61 -29.00 -25.57
C LYS A 275 6.64 -30.01 -24.43
N MET A 276 5.77 -29.86 -23.43
CA MET A 276 5.38 -30.94 -22.52
C MET A 276 3.86 -31.04 -22.39
N THR A 277 3.40 -32.28 -22.43
CA THR A 277 2.02 -32.78 -22.46
C THR A 277 1.36 -32.80 -21.07
N GLN A 278 0.07 -32.47 -21.01
CA GLN A 278 -0.81 -32.55 -19.84
C GLN A 278 -1.35 -33.98 -19.59
N ALA A 279 -1.53 -34.33 -18.32
CA ALA A 279 -2.53 -35.28 -17.79
C ALA A 279 -2.75 -34.99 -16.27
N PRO A 280 -3.84 -35.45 -15.61
CA PRO A 280 -5.00 -34.63 -15.27
C PRO A 280 -5.15 -34.29 -13.77
N LEU A 281 -5.95 -33.25 -13.53
CA LEU A 281 -6.37 -32.72 -12.22
C LEU A 281 -7.26 -33.72 -11.45
N THR A 282 -6.89 -34.01 -10.20
CA THR A 282 -7.80 -34.55 -9.17
C THR A 282 -7.91 -33.57 -8.01
N THR A 283 -9.11 -32.99 -7.91
CA THR A 283 -9.82 -32.45 -6.73
C THR A 283 -9.01 -32.13 -5.46
N LEU A 284 -8.76 -30.84 -5.23
CA LEU A 284 -8.41 -30.27 -3.92
C LEU A 284 -9.66 -30.18 -3.02
N PRO A 285 -9.57 -30.48 -1.71
CA PRO A 285 -10.69 -30.27 -0.79
C PRO A 285 -10.87 -28.78 -0.48
N LYS A 286 -12.14 -28.34 -0.47
CA LYS A 286 -12.59 -27.01 -0.07
C LYS A 286 -12.13 -26.71 1.37
N ILE A 287 -11.28 -25.70 1.56
CA ILE A 287 -11.01 -25.12 2.87
C ILE A 287 -12.07 -24.05 3.11
N ALA A 288 -12.96 -24.30 4.07
CA ALA A 288 -13.91 -23.32 4.55
C ALA A 288 -13.17 -22.22 5.31
N TYR A 289 -13.32 -20.96 4.89
CA TYR A 289 -12.87 -19.81 5.66
C TYR A 289 -13.77 -19.68 6.89
N SER A 290 -13.27 -20.10 8.06
CA SER A 290 -13.96 -19.85 9.32
C SER A 290 -13.88 -18.36 9.66
N LYS A 291 -15.03 -17.78 10.03
CA LYS A 291 -15.35 -16.45 10.58
C LYS A 291 -14.33 -15.75 11.52
N SER A 292 -13.24 -16.40 11.93
CA SER A 292 -12.36 -15.95 13.03
C SER A 292 -11.30 -14.92 12.63
N LEU A 293 -10.90 -14.81 11.37
CA LEU A 293 -9.85 -13.87 10.95
C LEU A 293 -10.35 -12.41 10.91
N LEU A 294 -11.63 -12.22 10.60
CA LEU A 294 -12.30 -10.92 10.50
C LEU A 294 -12.53 -10.30 11.87
N ASP A 295 -13.02 -11.09 12.84
CA ASP A 295 -13.09 -10.65 14.23
C ASP A 295 -11.70 -10.33 14.76
N LEU A 296 -10.66 -11.08 14.39
CA LEU A 296 -9.28 -10.81 14.86
C LEU A 296 -8.62 -9.58 14.23
N LEU A 297 -8.89 -9.27 12.95
CA LEU A 297 -8.37 -8.08 12.27
C LEU A 297 -9.12 -6.82 12.72
N HIS A 298 -10.45 -6.91 12.85
CA HIS A 298 -11.28 -5.81 13.32
C HIS A 298 -11.05 -5.54 14.82
N HIS A 299 -11.03 -6.57 15.66
CA HIS A 299 -10.78 -6.42 17.09
C HIS A 299 -9.34 -5.98 17.39
N ARG A 300 -8.32 -6.34 16.58
CA ARG A 300 -6.96 -5.78 16.79
C ARG A 300 -6.84 -4.29 16.47
N LEU A 301 -7.69 -3.76 15.58
CA LEU A 301 -7.74 -2.34 15.24
C LEU A 301 -8.62 -1.54 16.23
N THR A 302 -9.68 -2.14 16.80
CA THR A 302 -10.65 -1.46 17.68
C THR A 302 -10.45 -1.71 19.19
N SER A 303 -9.91 -2.86 19.62
CA SER A 303 -9.86 -3.24 21.06
C SER A 303 -8.70 -2.67 21.88
N ARG A 304 -7.81 -1.89 21.27
CA ARG A 304 -6.65 -1.31 21.97
C ARG A 304 -6.87 0.11 22.49
N LEU A 305 -8.10 0.60 22.49
CA LEU A 305 -8.35 2.02 22.67
C LEU A 305 -9.36 2.28 23.77
N SER A 306 -9.00 3.23 24.64
CA SER A 306 -9.98 4.00 25.38
C SER A 306 -10.96 4.66 24.38
N PRO A 307 -12.23 4.91 24.73
CA PRO A 307 -13.28 5.36 23.79
C PRO A 307 -13.14 6.79 23.21
N THR A 308 -11.93 7.33 23.09
CA THR A 308 -11.66 8.69 22.62
C THR A 308 -10.39 8.67 21.75
N ASP A 309 -10.50 9.01 20.46
CA ASP A 309 -9.45 9.18 19.41
C ASP A 309 -9.20 8.05 18.37
N THR A 310 -10.22 7.41 17.79
CA THR A 310 -10.11 6.84 16.42
C THR A 310 -10.70 7.80 15.41
N MET A 311 -9.96 8.14 14.34
CA MET A 311 -10.50 8.95 13.24
C MET A 311 -11.55 8.12 12.46
N PRO A 312 -12.61 8.74 11.94
CA PRO A 312 -13.66 8.02 11.21
C PRO A 312 -13.10 7.43 9.92
N VAL A 313 -13.56 6.24 9.54
CA VAL A 313 -13.36 5.66 8.21
C VAL A 313 -14.33 6.33 7.24
N VAL A 314 -13.81 6.87 6.15
CA VAL A 314 -14.59 7.62 5.16
C VAL A 314 -14.38 7.05 3.78
N ASP A 315 -15.45 6.56 3.17
CA ASP A 315 -15.47 6.10 1.78
C ASP A 315 -15.86 7.28 0.86
N ILE A 316 -14.89 7.79 0.09
CA ILE A 316 -15.13 8.90 -0.85
C ILE A 316 -15.43 8.45 -2.29
N HIS A 317 -15.31 7.16 -2.58
CA HIS A 317 -15.52 6.63 -3.92
C HIS A 317 -16.61 5.58 -3.84
N THR A 318 -17.85 6.04 -3.92
CA THR A 318 -19.00 5.18 -3.68
C THR A 318 -20.22 5.77 -4.38
N HIS A 319 -21.02 4.93 -5.00
CA HIS A 319 -21.99 5.35 -6.00
C HIS A 319 -23.43 5.01 -5.63
N VAL A 320 -24.35 5.80 -6.19
CA VAL A 320 -25.81 5.59 -6.15
C VAL A 320 -26.48 6.00 -7.46
N TYR A 321 -27.64 5.41 -7.73
CA TYR A 321 -28.64 5.87 -8.70
C TYR A 321 -29.90 6.24 -7.90
N PRO A 322 -30.05 7.49 -7.44
CA PRO A 322 -31.15 7.87 -6.56
C PRO A 322 -32.52 7.69 -7.26
N PRO A 323 -33.64 7.58 -6.50
CA PRO A 323 -34.96 7.29 -7.05
C PRO A 323 -35.34 8.16 -8.25
N LYS A 324 -35.11 9.48 -8.21
CA LYS A 324 -35.43 10.35 -9.35
C LYS A 324 -34.60 10.04 -10.60
N TYR A 325 -33.35 9.61 -10.43
CA TYR A 325 -32.54 9.18 -11.57
C TYR A 325 -32.99 7.82 -12.09
N MET A 326 -33.40 6.90 -11.22
CA MET A 326 -34.00 5.64 -11.63
C MET A 326 -35.30 5.83 -12.41
N ASP A 327 -36.15 6.78 -12.00
CA ASP A 327 -37.36 7.13 -12.73
C ASP A 327 -37.04 7.70 -14.11
N LEU A 328 -36.04 8.60 -14.20
CA LEU A 328 -35.52 9.10 -15.47
C LEU A 328 -35.01 7.97 -16.37
N LEU A 329 -34.22 7.02 -15.85
CA LEU A 329 -33.71 5.91 -16.65
C LEU A 329 -34.81 4.93 -17.08
N ARG A 330 -35.84 4.72 -16.25
CA ARG A 330 -36.98 3.85 -16.57
C ARG A 330 -37.92 4.46 -17.60
N SER A 331 -38.01 5.80 -17.65
CA SER A 331 -38.87 6.50 -18.62
C SER A 331 -38.25 6.64 -20.01
N ARG A 332 -36.99 6.22 -20.20
CA ARG A 332 -36.27 6.36 -21.47
C ARG A 332 -36.48 5.16 -22.40
N ASP A 333 -36.52 5.47 -23.69
CA ASP A 333 -36.57 4.49 -24.79
C ASP A 333 -35.25 4.40 -25.57
N THR A 334 -34.25 5.21 -25.21
CA THR A 334 -32.93 5.22 -25.82
C THR A 334 -31.86 5.12 -24.75
N VAL A 335 -30.79 4.38 -25.04
CA VAL A 335 -29.63 4.22 -24.15
C VAL A 335 -29.14 5.58 -23.63
N PRO A 336 -28.85 5.73 -22.33
CA PRO A 336 -28.99 4.73 -21.28
C PRO A 336 -30.43 4.56 -20.79
N TYR A 337 -30.82 3.36 -20.35
CA TYR A 337 -32.11 3.09 -19.71
C TYR A 337 -32.07 1.91 -18.74
N VAL A 338 -33.09 1.81 -17.88
CA VAL A 338 -33.34 0.65 -17.01
C VAL A 338 -34.67 0.01 -17.36
N ARG A 339 -34.68 -1.29 -17.65
CA ARG A 339 -35.92 -2.03 -17.96
C ARG A 339 -35.82 -3.51 -17.60
N THR A 340 -36.96 -4.14 -17.39
CA THR A 340 -37.12 -5.60 -17.35
C THR A 340 -37.52 -6.12 -18.74
N PHE A 341 -37.07 -7.32 -19.10
CA PHE A 341 -37.39 -7.93 -20.38
C PHE A 341 -38.36 -9.11 -20.21
N PRO A 342 -39.23 -9.42 -21.20
CA PRO A 342 -40.20 -10.52 -21.07
C PRO A 342 -39.58 -11.89 -20.79
N ASP A 343 -38.37 -12.16 -21.30
CA ASP A 343 -37.60 -13.38 -21.08
C ASP A 343 -36.80 -13.39 -19.76
N ALA A 344 -36.78 -12.26 -19.03
CA ALA A 344 -36.11 -12.11 -17.74
C ALA A 344 -36.85 -11.08 -16.84
N PRO A 345 -38.11 -11.34 -16.45
CA PRO A 345 -38.95 -10.35 -15.77
C PRO A 345 -38.43 -9.94 -14.39
N GLU A 346 -37.70 -10.83 -13.72
CA GLU A 346 -37.11 -10.61 -12.39
C GLU A 346 -35.72 -9.97 -12.43
N SER A 347 -35.16 -9.68 -13.61
CA SER A 347 -33.83 -9.10 -13.76
C SER A 347 -33.92 -7.77 -14.49
N ALA A 348 -34.10 -6.69 -13.73
CA ALA A 348 -33.93 -5.35 -14.27
C ALA A 348 -32.50 -5.18 -14.78
N ARG A 349 -32.37 -4.64 -15.98
CA ARG A 349 -31.09 -4.41 -16.66
C ARG A 349 -30.84 -2.93 -16.78
N LEU A 350 -29.65 -2.51 -16.41
CA LEU A 350 -29.10 -1.20 -16.71
C LEU A 350 -28.26 -1.33 -17.99
N ILE A 351 -28.68 -0.61 -19.03
CA ILE A 351 -27.98 -0.54 -20.32
C ILE A 351 -27.44 0.87 -20.45
N ILE A 352 -26.11 1.01 -20.55
CA ILE A 352 -25.44 2.31 -20.54
C ILE A 352 -24.81 2.62 -21.90
N LEU A 353 -24.31 1.61 -22.60
CA LEU A 353 -23.65 1.79 -23.90
C LEU A 353 -24.50 1.21 -25.03
N PRO A 354 -24.60 1.87 -26.21
CA PRO A 354 -25.37 1.34 -27.33
C PRO A 354 -24.94 -0.07 -27.76
N GLY A 355 -23.65 -0.41 -27.62
CA GLY A 355 -23.14 -1.74 -27.92
C GLY A 355 -23.56 -2.83 -26.92
N GLU A 356 -24.10 -2.46 -25.76
CA GLU A 356 -24.67 -3.40 -24.77
C GLU A 356 -26.12 -3.80 -25.12
N ASP A 357 -26.77 -3.09 -26.06
CA ASP A 357 -28.19 -3.26 -26.41
C ASP A 357 -28.41 -4.05 -27.71
N ASP A 358 -27.79 -5.23 -27.83
CA ASP A 358 -27.95 -6.08 -29.00
C ASP A 358 -29.22 -6.94 -28.90
N PRO A 359 -30.26 -6.70 -29.74
CA PRO A 359 -31.50 -7.46 -29.72
C PRO A 359 -31.35 -8.96 -30.04
N SER A 360 -30.22 -9.36 -30.63
CA SER A 360 -29.93 -10.75 -30.98
C SER A 360 -29.37 -11.57 -29.81
N MET A 361 -28.93 -10.92 -28.73
CA MET A 361 -28.44 -11.58 -27.52
C MET A 361 -29.56 -11.79 -26.49
N PRO A 362 -29.48 -12.84 -25.63
CA PRO A 362 -30.40 -13.02 -24.50
C PRO A 362 -30.45 -11.76 -23.62
N SER A 363 -31.61 -11.39 -23.11
CA SER A 363 -31.76 -10.14 -22.35
C SER A 363 -30.92 -10.10 -21.07
N THR A 364 -30.66 -11.26 -20.46
CA THR A 364 -29.75 -11.40 -19.30
C THR A 364 -28.29 -11.13 -19.64
N SER A 365 -27.92 -11.16 -20.92
CA SER A 365 -26.59 -10.81 -21.43
C SER A 365 -26.47 -9.35 -21.87
N ARG A 366 -27.57 -8.58 -21.88
CA ARG A 366 -27.56 -7.14 -22.20
C ARG A 366 -27.32 -6.31 -20.94
N GLY A 367 -26.48 -5.29 -21.08
CA GLY A 367 -26.11 -4.41 -19.97
C GLY A 367 -25.71 -5.19 -18.71
N ARG A 368 -26.04 -4.62 -17.54
CA ARG A 368 -25.72 -5.19 -16.23
C ARG A 368 -26.99 -5.40 -15.40
N PRO A 369 -27.04 -6.43 -14.53
CA PRO A 369 -28.12 -6.51 -13.54
C PRO A 369 -28.05 -5.27 -12.64
N ILE A 370 -29.21 -4.70 -12.34
CA ILE A 370 -29.32 -3.60 -11.39
C ILE A 370 -30.29 -4.00 -10.28
N GLY A 371 -29.77 -4.15 -9.06
CA GLY A 371 -30.56 -4.40 -7.86
C GLY A 371 -30.69 -3.17 -6.98
N SER A 372 -31.33 -3.35 -5.82
CA SER A 372 -31.56 -2.30 -4.83
C SER A 372 -30.27 -1.70 -4.27
N GLU A 373 -29.14 -2.42 -4.33
CA GLU A 373 -27.82 -1.93 -3.92
C GLU A 373 -27.37 -0.66 -4.64
N TYR A 374 -27.97 -0.35 -5.81
CA TYR A 374 -27.70 0.87 -6.55
C TYR A 374 -28.57 2.05 -6.12
N TYR A 375 -29.83 1.84 -5.72
CA TYR A 375 -30.82 2.93 -5.60
C TYR A 375 -31.53 3.03 -4.26
N ASP A 376 -31.48 1.98 -3.42
CA ASP A 376 -32.00 2.02 -2.06
C ASP A 376 -30.88 2.46 -1.11
N ILE A 377 -31.06 3.64 -0.51
CA ILE A 377 -30.09 4.19 0.44
C ILE A 377 -29.92 3.32 1.69
N LYS A 378 -30.92 2.50 2.05
CA LYS A 378 -30.81 1.57 3.19
C LYS A 378 -29.81 0.46 2.91
N GLU A 379 -29.73 -0.04 1.68
CA GLU A 379 -28.72 -1.02 1.27
C GLU A 379 -27.31 -0.42 1.33
N LYS A 380 -27.16 0.87 0.97
CA LYS A 380 -25.91 1.61 1.19
C LYS A 380 -25.51 1.64 2.67
N ILE A 381 -26.43 1.96 3.56
CA ILE A 381 -26.16 1.99 5.01
C ILE A 381 -25.82 0.59 5.53
N ALA A 382 -26.55 -0.45 5.09
CA ALA A 382 -26.23 -1.83 5.46
C ALA A 382 -24.84 -2.26 4.97
N PHE A 383 -24.45 -1.86 3.76
CA PHE A 383 -23.09 -2.06 3.24
C PHE A 383 -22.03 -1.35 4.09
N MET A 384 -22.29 -0.10 4.48
CA MET A 384 -21.39 0.67 5.34
C MET A 384 -21.21 0.00 6.70
N ASP A 385 -22.30 -0.45 7.32
CA ASP A 385 -22.29 -1.13 8.62
C ASP A 385 -21.53 -2.46 8.53
N LEU A 386 -21.74 -3.22 7.46
CA LEU A 386 -21.05 -4.49 7.22
C LEU A 386 -19.53 -4.32 7.10
N HIS A 387 -19.08 -3.22 6.48
CA HIS A 387 -17.65 -2.96 6.20
C HIS A 387 -17.01 -1.94 7.14
N ASN A 388 -17.68 -1.57 8.23
CA ASN A 388 -17.23 -0.61 9.24
C ASN A 388 -16.81 0.75 8.65
N ILE A 389 -17.65 1.28 7.76
CA ILE A 389 -17.45 2.59 7.14
C ILE A 389 -18.30 3.60 7.91
N ASP A 390 -17.68 4.55 8.60
CA ASP A 390 -18.40 5.53 9.42
C ASP A 390 -19.17 6.53 8.55
N LYS A 391 -18.53 7.01 7.49
CA LYS A 391 -19.08 8.02 6.57
C LYS A 391 -18.89 7.64 5.12
N SER A 392 -19.86 7.98 4.28
CA SER A 392 -19.75 7.87 2.82
C SER A 392 -20.02 9.20 2.16
N VAL A 393 -19.19 9.56 1.19
CA VAL A 393 -19.43 10.67 0.27
C VAL A 393 -19.94 10.08 -1.03
N ILE A 394 -21.25 9.89 -1.11
CA ILE A 394 -21.91 9.22 -2.25
C ILE A 394 -21.87 10.11 -3.49
N SER A 395 -21.93 9.50 -4.67
CA SER A 395 -21.96 10.23 -5.94
C SER A 395 -22.87 9.54 -6.95
N LEU A 396 -23.46 10.31 -7.85
CA LEU A 396 -24.24 9.74 -8.95
C LEU A 396 -23.29 8.91 -9.82
N ALA A 397 -23.62 7.64 -10.06
CA ALA A 397 -22.81 6.79 -10.93
C ALA A 397 -22.88 7.24 -12.41
N ASN A 398 -21.87 6.83 -13.18
CA ASN A 398 -21.83 7.06 -14.62
C ASN A 398 -23.09 6.45 -15.32
N PRO A 399 -23.63 7.07 -16.39
CA PRO A 399 -23.07 8.17 -17.18
C PRO A 399 -23.54 9.57 -16.74
N TRP A 400 -23.92 9.75 -15.46
CA TRP A 400 -24.40 11.03 -14.94
C TRP A 400 -25.57 11.61 -15.74
N LEU A 401 -25.39 12.79 -16.32
CA LEU A 401 -26.38 13.46 -17.17
C LEU A 401 -25.84 13.73 -18.58
N ASP A 402 -24.72 13.11 -18.94
CA ASP A 402 -23.97 13.40 -20.17
C ASP A 402 -24.79 13.11 -21.43
N PHE A 403 -25.79 12.25 -21.32
CA PHE A 403 -26.71 11.86 -22.40
C PHE A 403 -27.94 12.77 -22.53
N LEU A 404 -28.21 13.64 -21.56
CA LEU A 404 -29.44 14.44 -21.57
C LEU A 404 -29.35 15.60 -22.56
N PRO A 405 -30.45 15.93 -23.28
CA PRO A 405 -30.52 17.14 -24.07
C PRO A 405 -30.27 18.40 -23.23
N LYS A 406 -29.62 19.39 -23.84
CA LYS A 406 -29.25 20.68 -23.23
C LYS A 406 -30.38 21.33 -22.43
N GLN A 407 -31.62 21.24 -22.93
CA GLN A 407 -32.80 21.89 -22.37
C GLN A 407 -33.32 21.21 -21.10
N GLU A 408 -33.04 19.92 -20.92
CA GLU A 408 -33.54 19.11 -19.81
C GLU A 408 -32.49 18.95 -18.70
N ALA A 409 -31.21 19.02 -19.06
CA ALA A 409 -30.10 18.72 -18.15
C ALA A 409 -30.10 19.57 -16.88
N GLY A 410 -30.39 20.87 -16.97
CA GLY A 410 -30.37 21.78 -15.81
C GLY A 410 -31.41 21.42 -14.74
N GLU A 411 -32.66 21.17 -15.16
CA GLU A 411 -33.73 20.76 -14.24
C GLU A 411 -33.48 19.37 -13.67
N ALA A 412 -32.99 18.43 -14.50
CA ALA A 412 -32.63 17.09 -14.05
C ALA A 412 -31.52 17.13 -12.99
N ALA A 413 -30.43 17.88 -13.22
CA ALA A 413 -29.34 18.03 -12.26
C ALA A 413 -29.84 18.58 -10.93
N LYS A 414 -30.62 19.67 -10.97
CA LYS A 414 -31.20 20.25 -9.76
C LYS A 414 -32.03 19.21 -9.00
N SER A 415 -32.95 18.55 -9.70
CA SER A 415 -33.90 17.60 -9.11
C SER A 415 -33.20 16.40 -8.47
N ILE A 416 -32.17 15.88 -9.11
CA ILE A 416 -31.36 14.73 -8.63
C ILE A 416 -30.46 15.16 -7.46
N ASN A 417 -29.80 16.30 -7.54
CA ASN A 417 -28.98 16.81 -6.44
C ASN A 417 -29.82 17.08 -5.18
N ASP A 418 -31.06 17.58 -5.35
CA ASP A 418 -32.00 17.74 -4.24
C ASP A 418 -32.40 16.37 -3.64
N ASP A 419 -32.66 15.36 -4.49
CA ASP A 419 -32.99 13.99 -4.05
C ASP A 419 -31.84 13.34 -3.25
N VAL A 420 -30.60 13.47 -3.72
CA VAL A 420 -29.42 12.97 -3.00
C VAL A 420 -29.21 13.72 -1.69
N ASN A 421 -29.38 15.05 -1.66
CA ASN A 421 -29.31 15.83 -0.43
C ASN A 421 -30.36 15.37 0.60
N ASP A 422 -31.59 15.13 0.15
CA ASP A 422 -32.67 14.61 0.98
C ASP A 422 -32.36 13.20 1.50
N GLN A 423 -31.76 12.34 0.68
CA GLN A 423 -31.25 11.03 1.13
C GLN A 423 -30.15 11.15 2.19
N CYS A 424 -29.20 12.08 2.04
CA CYS A 424 -28.17 12.32 3.04
C CYS A 424 -28.77 12.79 4.39
N SER A 425 -29.81 13.63 4.35
CA SER A 425 -30.51 14.14 5.53
C SER A 425 -31.18 13.07 6.39
N GLN A 426 -31.47 11.89 5.82
CA GLN A 426 -32.02 10.75 6.57
C GLN A 426 -30.97 10.07 7.48
N TYR A 427 -29.68 10.30 7.22
CA TYR A 427 -28.55 9.72 7.96
C TYR A 427 -27.50 10.80 8.26
N PRO A 428 -27.85 11.84 9.04
CA PRO A 428 -26.98 12.99 9.28
C PRO A 428 -25.67 12.54 9.94
N GLY A 429 -24.56 13.12 9.49
CA GLY A 429 -23.22 12.77 9.95
C GLY A 429 -22.64 11.49 9.37
N ARG A 430 -23.42 10.68 8.62
CA ARG A 430 -22.95 9.47 7.94
C ARG A 430 -22.91 9.61 6.42
N LEU A 431 -23.81 10.40 5.83
CA LEU A 431 -23.87 10.59 4.39
C LEU A 431 -23.60 12.04 3.99
N TYR A 432 -22.77 12.19 2.98
CA TYR A 432 -22.47 13.42 2.25
C TYR A 432 -22.45 13.09 0.76
N PHE A 433 -22.36 14.07 -0.14
CA PHE A 433 -22.31 13.75 -1.56
C PHE A 433 -21.48 14.70 -2.43
N PHE A 434 -21.03 14.15 -3.57
CA PHE A 434 -20.57 14.93 -4.72
C PHE A 434 -21.75 15.17 -5.67
N GLY A 435 -22.06 16.44 -5.95
CA GLY A 435 -23.16 16.81 -6.83
C GLY A 435 -22.88 16.48 -8.31
N THR A 436 -23.90 16.15 -9.08
CA THR A 436 -23.78 15.98 -10.54
C THR A 436 -23.97 17.32 -11.25
N LEU A 437 -23.31 17.50 -12.40
CA LEU A 437 -23.38 18.73 -13.21
C LEU A 437 -24.10 18.49 -14.54
N PRO A 438 -24.89 19.47 -15.03
CA PRO A 438 -25.60 19.36 -16.30
C PRO A 438 -24.67 19.71 -17.48
N LEU A 439 -23.65 18.89 -17.77
CA LEU A 439 -22.56 19.26 -18.68
C LEU A 439 -22.97 19.42 -20.16
N SER A 440 -24.15 18.93 -20.56
CA SER A 440 -24.73 19.21 -21.87
C SER A 440 -25.45 20.57 -21.93
N ALA A 441 -25.68 21.23 -20.79
CA ALA A 441 -26.30 22.55 -20.68
C ALA A 441 -25.34 23.67 -21.14
N SER A 442 -25.79 24.94 -21.08
CA SER A 442 -24.86 26.06 -21.28
C SER A 442 -23.98 26.26 -20.04
N THR A 443 -22.81 26.89 -20.23
CA THR A 443 -21.88 27.21 -19.15
C THR A 443 -22.54 28.01 -18.03
N GLU A 444 -23.50 28.87 -18.34
CA GLU A 444 -24.23 29.68 -17.35
C GLU A 444 -25.13 28.82 -16.46
N VAL A 445 -25.76 27.78 -17.03
CA VAL A 445 -26.57 26.83 -16.26
C VAL A 445 -25.68 25.96 -15.36
N ILE A 446 -24.52 25.54 -15.88
CA ILE A 446 -23.55 24.73 -15.13
C ILE A 446 -22.99 25.53 -13.95
N THR A 447 -22.57 26.78 -14.17
CA THR A 447 -22.01 27.62 -13.09
C THR A 447 -23.06 28.03 -12.06
N ALA A 448 -24.31 28.24 -12.46
CA ALA A 448 -25.41 28.46 -11.53
C ALA A 448 -25.66 27.24 -10.63
N GLU A 449 -25.57 26.02 -11.17
CA GLU A 449 -25.72 24.80 -10.36
C GLU A 449 -24.52 24.58 -9.42
N ILE A 450 -23.29 24.90 -9.84
CA ILE A 450 -22.10 24.90 -8.98
C ILE A 450 -22.29 25.83 -7.77
N GLU A 451 -22.73 27.06 -8.02
CA GLU A 451 -23.03 28.03 -6.96
C GLU A 451 -24.13 27.50 -6.03
N ARG A 452 -25.21 26.95 -6.58
CA ARG A 452 -26.31 26.38 -5.78
C ARG A 452 -25.86 25.18 -4.94
N LEU A 453 -25.06 24.27 -5.50
CA LEU A 453 -24.51 23.12 -4.77
C LEU A 453 -23.71 23.56 -3.54
N SER A 454 -23.06 24.72 -3.57
CA SER A 454 -22.34 25.25 -2.40
C SER A 454 -23.26 25.67 -1.24
N THR A 455 -24.57 25.73 -1.48
CA THR A 455 -25.60 26.04 -0.47
C THR A 455 -26.28 24.81 0.12
N LEU A 456 -26.08 23.62 -0.47
CA LEU A 456 -26.68 22.38 -0.01
C LEU A 456 -25.88 21.81 1.18
N GLU A 457 -26.60 21.42 2.23
CA GLU A 457 -26.02 21.06 3.53
C GLU A 457 -25.02 19.90 3.45
N TYR A 458 -25.32 18.89 2.63
CA TYR A 458 -24.53 17.66 2.53
C TYR A 458 -23.59 17.60 1.33
N ALA A 459 -23.62 18.60 0.43
CA ALA A 459 -22.77 18.64 -0.76
C ALA A 459 -21.32 18.98 -0.37
N ARG A 460 -20.34 18.23 -0.89
CA ARG A 460 -18.90 18.39 -0.62
C ARG A 460 -18.01 18.45 -1.86
N GLY A 461 -18.61 18.71 -3.00
CA GLY A 461 -17.92 18.88 -4.28
C GLY A 461 -18.82 18.43 -5.43
N VAL A 462 -18.22 18.10 -6.56
CA VAL A 462 -18.92 17.64 -7.76
C VAL A 462 -18.30 16.37 -8.31
N ILE A 463 -19.08 15.50 -8.94
CA ILE A 463 -18.58 14.39 -9.76
C ILE A 463 -18.71 14.74 -11.24
N MET A 464 -17.69 14.41 -12.03
CA MET A 464 -17.62 14.73 -13.46
C MET A 464 -16.93 13.60 -14.24
N GLY A 465 -17.43 13.33 -15.45
CA GLY A 465 -16.80 12.43 -16.42
C GLY A 465 -15.70 13.10 -17.25
N THR A 466 -15.01 12.32 -18.10
CA THR A 466 -13.86 12.82 -18.87
C THR A 466 -14.20 13.56 -20.18
N SER A 467 -15.47 13.55 -20.59
CA SER A 467 -15.94 14.17 -21.84
C SER A 467 -16.10 15.68 -21.73
N GLY A 468 -16.25 16.23 -20.51
CA GLY A 468 -16.48 17.66 -20.30
C GLY A 468 -17.77 18.13 -21.00
N LEU A 469 -17.67 19.17 -21.83
CA LEU A 469 -18.79 19.64 -22.67
C LEU A 469 -18.95 18.82 -23.98
N GLY A 470 -18.31 17.65 -24.07
CA GLY A 470 -18.30 16.77 -25.24
C GLY A 470 -17.01 16.79 -26.07
N GLN A 471 -16.03 17.65 -25.73
CA GLN A 471 -14.73 17.75 -26.42
C GLN A 471 -13.54 17.41 -25.52
N GLY A 472 -13.79 16.92 -24.31
CA GLY A 472 -12.77 16.62 -23.30
C GLY A 472 -12.51 17.77 -22.34
N LEU A 473 -11.61 17.53 -21.38
CA LEU A 473 -11.33 18.43 -20.25
C LEU A 473 -10.31 19.55 -20.57
N ASP A 474 -9.74 19.53 -21.76
CA ASP A 474 -8.85 20.57 -22.29
C ASP A 474 -9.59 21.58 -23.18
N ASP A 475 -10.91 21.47 -23.33
CA ASP A 475 -11.73 22.46 -24.03
C ASP A 475 -11.77 23.78 -23.23
N ALA A 476 -11.28 24.87 -23.81
CA ALA A 476 -11.29 26.19 -23.21
C ALA A 476 -12.72 26.70 -22.88
N LYS A 477 -13.77 26.11 -23.45
CA LYS A 477 -15.16 26.41 -23.05
C LYS A 477 -15.50 25.92 -21.64
N LEU A 478 -14.69 25.04 -21.03
CA LEU A 478 -14.80 24.67 -19.62
C LEU A 478 -14.19 25.69 -18.67
N ASP A 479 -13.42 26.68 -19.15
CA ASP A 479 -12.78 27.67 -18.29
C ASP A 479 -13.78 28.39 -17.33
N PRO A 480 -15.01 28.78 -17.73
CA PRO A 480 -16.00 29.32 -16.80
C PRO A 480 -16.44 28.33 -15.71
N VAL A 481 -16.47 27.04 -16.04
CA VAL A 481 -16.83 25.95 -15.11
C VAL A 481 -15.70 25.76 -14.09
N TYR A 482 -14.45 25.70 -14.55
CA TYR A 482 -13.28 25.63 -13.67
C TYR A 482 -13.15 26.86 -12.77
N ALA A 483 -13.38 28.07 -13.30
CA ALA A 483 -13.39 29.29 -12.53
C ALA A 483 -14.44 29.27 -11.41
N ALA A 484 -15.65 28.75 -11.69
CA ALA A 484 -16.70 28.62 -10.69
C ALA A 484 -16.35 27.58 -9.61
N LEU A 485 -15.84 26.42 -10.00
CA LEU A 485 -15.41 25.37 -9.06
C LEU A 485 -14.28 25.87 -8.14
N GLU A 486 -13.29 26.58 -8.70
CA GLU A 486 -12.21 27.20 -7.94
C GLU A 486 -12.74 28.29 -6.98
N LYS A 487 -13.61 29.18 -7.46
CA LYS A 487 -14.23 30.25 -6.65
C LYS A 487 -14.98 29.69 -5.45
N HIS A 488 -15.74 28.61 -5.65
CA HIS A 488 -16.54 27.97 -4.60
C HIS A 488 -15.76 26.89 -3.81
N GLN A 489 -14.47 26.68 -4.12
CA GLN A 489 -13.61 25.67 -3.48
C GLN A 489 -14.23 24.27 -3.49
N GLN A 490 -14.91 23.92 -4.57
CA GLN A 490 -15.56 22.62 -4.71
C GLN A 490 -14.59 21.63 -5.36
N LEU A 491 -14.32 20.53 -4.65
CA LEU A 491 -13.48 19.44 -5.14
C LEU A 491 -14.17 18.77 -6.34
N ILE A 492 -13.43 18.56 -7.43
CA ILE A 492 -13.87 17.75 -8.55
C ILE A 492 -13.48 16.30 -8.27
N PHE A 493 -14.44 15.39 -8.14
CA PHE A 493 -14.21 13.97 -8.26
C PHE A 493 -14.29 13.56 -9.74
N LEU A 494 -13.13 13.38 -10.39
CA LEU A 494 -13.03 12.99 -11.78
C LEU A 494 -13.05 11.46 -11.90
N HIS A 495 -14.05 10.96 -12.63
CA HIS A 495 -14.34 9.52 -12.70
C HIS A 495 -14.45 9.04 -14.16
N PRO A 496 -13.97 7.83 -14.49
CA PRO A 496 -14.03 7.28 -15.84
C PRO A 496 -15.44 6.78 -16.20
N HIS A 497 -15.69 6.63 -17.51
CA HIS A 497 -16.91 5.99 -18.01
C HIS A 497 -16.71 5.47 -19.44
N TYR A 498 -16.12 6.31 -20.29
CA TYR A 498 -16.08 6.12 -21.74
C TYR A 498 -15.05 5.06 -22.19
N GLY A 499 -14.06 4.78 -21.35
CA GLY A 499 -12.99 3.83 -21.59
C GLY A 499 -12.17 4.15 -22.85
N LEU A 500 -11.69 3.08 -23.50
CA LEU A 500 -11.02 3.16 -24.79
C LEU A 500 -11.90 2.54 -25.90
N PRO A 501 -11.68 2.90 -27.17
CA PRO A 501 -12.40 2.30 -28.29
C PRO A 501 -12.29 0.77 -28.26
N ALA A 502 -13.41 0.06 -28.38
CA ALA A 502 -13.46 -1.40 -28.21
C ALA A 502 -12.48 -2.18 -29.11
N SER A 503 -12.13 -1.62 -30.27
CA SER A 503 -11.17 -2.21 -31.22
C SER A 503 -9.77 -2.42 -30.64
N VAL A 504 -9.35 -1.64 -29.63
CA VAL A 504 -8.02 -1.78 -29.00
C VAL A 504 -7.87 -3.08 -28.20
N TYR A 505 -8.99 -3.70 -27.81
CA TYR A 505 -9.00 -4.96 -27.05
C TYR A 505 -8.89 -6.20 -27.95
N GLY A 506 -8.99 -6.02 -29.27
CA GLY A 506 -8.83 -7.08 -30.25
C GLY A 506 -10.04 -8.02 -30.38
N PRO A 507 -10.00 -8.94 -31.37
CA PRO A 507 -11.16 -9.75 -31.75
C PRO A 507 -11.58 -10.81 -30.72
N ARG A 508 -10.75 -11.08 -29.71
CA ARG A 508 -11.01 -12.05 -28.63
C ARG A 508 -11.52 -11.40 -27.34
N ALA A 509 -11.78 -10.09 -27.35
CA ALA A 509 -12.13 -9.35 -26.13
C ALA A 509 -13.33 -9.93 -25.38
N SER A 510 -14.33 -10.46 -26.11
CA SER A 510 -15.52 -11.08 -25.53
C SER A 510 -15.21 -12.34 -24.69
N GLU A 511 -14.06 -12.99 -24.90
CA GLU A 511 -13.63 -14.15 -24.10
C GLU A 511 -13.16 -13.76 -22.70
N TYR A 512 -12.89 -12.48 -22.44
CA TYR A 512 -12.29 -11.99 -21.20
C TYR A 512 -13.29 -11.23 -20.31
N GLY A 513 -14.59 -11.32 -20.64
CA GLY A 513 -15.64 -10.56 -19.98
C GLY A 513 -15.33 -9.06 -19.97
N HIS A 514 -15.57 -8.41 -18.83
CA HIS A 514 -15.35 -6.97 -18.67
C HIS A 514 -13.94 -6.61 -18.15
N VAL A 515 -13.01 -7.56 -18.07
CA VAL A 515 -11.69 -7.33 -17.46
C VAL A 515 -10.91 -6.24 -18.19
N LEU A 516 -10.80 -6.30 -19.52
CA LEU A 516 -10.05 -5.31 -20.30
C LEU A 516 -10.64 -3.88 -20.20
N PRO A 517 -11.94 -3.64 -20.45
CA PRO A 517 -12.50 -2.29 -20.35
C PRO A 517 -12.46 -1.72 -18.92
N LEU A 518 -12.68 -2.53 -17.88
CA LEU A 518 -12.69 -2.05 -16.49
C LEU A 518 -11.28 -1.90 -15.91
N ALA A 519 -10.41 -2.91 -16.07
CA ALA A 519 -9.07 -2.89 -15.45
C ALA A 519 -8.05 -2.06 -16.23
N LEU A 520 -8.26 -1.83 -17.53
CA LEU A 520 -7.35 -1.03 -18.37
C LEU A 520 -8.03 0.20 -18.94
N GLY A 521 -9.23 0.04 -19.53
CA GLY A 521 -9.93 1.13 -20.20
C GLY A 521 -10.17 2.34 -19.29
N PHE A 522 -10.80 2.11 -18.15
CA PHE A 522 -11.11 3.16 -17.16
C PHE A 522 -9.87 3.90 -16.63
N PRO A 523 -8.84 3.24 -16.06
CA PRO A 523 -7.67 3.96 -15.55
C PRO A 523 -6.87 4.66 -16.66
N LEU A 524 -6.83 4.12 -17.89
CA LEU A 524 -6.17 4.78 -19.02
C LEU A 524 -6.95 6.01 -19.50
N GLU A 525 -8.29 5.96 -19.53
CA GLU A 525 -9.15 7.11 -19.82
C GLU A 525 -8.89 8.27 -18.86
N THR A 526 -8.90 8.00 -17.54
CA THR A 526 -8.56 9.00 -16.50
C THR A 526 -7.18 9.60 -16.75
N THR A 527 -6.19 8.76 -17.03
CA THR A 527 -4.81 9.21 -17.28
C THR A 527 -4.73 10.13 -18.50
N ILE A 528 -5.40 9.78 -19.60
CA ILE A 528 -5.42 10.58 -20.83
C ILE A 528 -6.11 11.93 -20.57
N ALA A 529 -7.27 11.92 -19.90
CA ALA A 529 -8.03 13.13 -19.60
C ALA A 529 -7.22 14.13 -18.75
N VAL A 530 -6.59 13.65 -17.67
CA VAL A 530 -5.75 14.48 -16.81
C VAL A 530 -4.49 14.96 -17.53
N THR A 531 -3.86 14.11 -18.35
CA THR A 531 -2.70 14.51 -19.15
C THR A 531 -3.07 15.62 -20.15
N ARG A 532 -4.26 15.57 -20.75
CA ARG A 532 -4.79 16.66 -21.61
C ARG A 532 -4.99 17.96 -20.83
N MET A 533 -5.54 17.90 -19.62
CA MET A 533 -5.66 19.08 -18.74
C MET A 533 -4.30 19.68 -18.39
N LEU A 534 -3.30 18.84 -18.10
CA LEU A 534 -1.92 19.25 -17.82
C LEU A 534 -1.30 19.97 -19.02
N LEU A 535 -1.38 19.36 -20.21
CA LEU A 535 -0.78 19.89 -21.44
C LEU A 535 -1.46 21.16 -21.95
N SER A 536 -2.75 21.33 -21.68
CA SER A 536 -3.51 22.55 -22.01
C SER A 536 -3.37 23.66 -20.97
N GLY A 537 -2.62 23.44 -19.88
CA GLY A 537 -2.34 24.46 -18.87
C GLY A 537 -3.54 24.82 -18.00
N VAL A 538 -4.46 23.88 -17.75
CA VAL A 538 -5.64 24.13 -16.87
C VAL A 538 -5.18 24.62 -15.49
N TRP A 539 -4.21 23.95 -14.87
CA TRP A 539 -3.67 24.34 -13.56
C TRP A 539 -2.73 25.55 -13.58
N ASP A 540 -2.35 26.05 -14.75
CA ASP A 540 -1.67 27.34 -14.87
C ASP A 540 -2.69 28.49 -14.83
N ARG A 541 -3.90 28.27 -15.39
CA ARG A 541 -5.02 29.23 -15.36
C ARG A 541 -5.80 29.20 -14.04
N PHE A 542 -6.00 28.00 -13.47
CA PHE A 542 -6.78 27.76 -12.26
C PHE A 542 -5.92 27.08 -11.20
N GLN A 543 -5.02 27.85 -10.58
CA GLN A 543 -3.97 27.34 -9.70
C GLN A 543 -4.48 26.74 -8.39
N LYS A 544 -5.70 27.05 -7.98
CA LYS A 544 -6.36 26.54 -6.76
C LYS A 544 -7.44 25.50 -7.07
N LEU A 545 -7.57 25.09 -8.33
CA LEU A 545 -8.48 24.02 -8.70
C LEU A 545 -7.98 22.69 -8.13
N ASP A 546 -8.77 22.09 -7.26
CA ASP A 546 -8.49 20.78 -6.67
C ASP A 546 -9.30 19.67 -7.38
N VAL A 547 -8.63 18.56 -7.68
CA VAL A 547 -9.23 17.41 -8.38
C VAL A 547 -8.85 16.11 -7.66
N LEU A 548 -9.86 15.37 -7.22
CA LEU A 548 -9.76 13.98 -6.79
C LEU A 548 -9.87 13.06 -8.00
N LEU A 549 -8.87 12.20 -8.20
CA LEU A 549 -8.86 11.25 -9.30
C LEU A 549 -9.26 9.85 -8.83
N ALA A 550 -10.19 9.25 -9.57
CA ALA A 550 -10.57 7.86 -9.41
C ALA A 550 -9.40 6.91 -9.65
N HIS A 551 -9.42 5.77 -8.96
CA HIS A 551 -8.53 4.61 -9.13
C HIS A 551 -7.05 4.98 -9.00
N SER A 552 -6.71 5.72 -7.95
CA SER A 552 -5.39 6.31 -7.68
C SER A 552 -4.80 7.12 -8.85
N GLY A 553 -5.63 7.82 -9.61
CA GLY A 553 -5.20 8.57 -10.80
C GLY A 553 -5.04 7.70 -12.04
N GLY A 554 -5.63 6.52 -12.04
CA GLY A 554 -5.48 5.51 -13.07
C GLY A 554 -4.04 5.02 -13.15
N THR A 555 -3.30 5.48 -14.16
CA THR A 555 -1.88 5.14 -14.35
C THR A 555 -0.96 6.36 -14.20
N LEU A 556 -1.51 7.53 -13.85
CA LEU A 556 -0.78 8.80 -13.78
C LEU A 556 0.42 8.75 -12.82
N PRO A 557 0.32 8.24 -11.56
CA PRO A 557 1.50 8.17 -10.68
C PRO A 557 2.65 7.38 -11.28
N PHE A 558 2.34 6.29 -12.00
CA PHE A 558 3.34 5.44 -12.63
C PHE A 558 3.94 6.06 -13.90
N LEU A 559 3.14 6.82 -14.67
CA LEU A 559 3.56 7.41 -15.94
C LEU A 559 4.07 8.84 -15.83
N ALA A 560 3.94 9.52 -14.69
CA ALA A 560 4.31 10.92 -14.49
C ALA A 560 5.75 11.24 -14.96
N GLY A 561 6.74 10.43 -14.58
CA GLY A 561 8.13 10.63 -15.02
C GLY A 561 8.33 10.48 -16.54
N ARG A 562 7.55 9.60 -17.18
CA ARG A 562 7.56 9.45 -18.64
C ARG A 562 6.91 10.65 -19.32
N ILE A 563 5.78 11.13 -18.79
CA ILE A 563 5.08 12.31 -19.30
C ILE A 563 6.00 13.53 -19.24
N GLU A 564 6.65 13.77 -18.10
CA GLU A 564 7.63 14.85 -17.94
C GLU A 564 8.77 14.76 -18.95
N SER A 565 9.37 13.58 -19.09
CA SER A 565 10.43 13.36 -20.07
C SER A 565 9.96 13.64 -21.49
N CYS A 566 8.76 13.18 -21.88
CA CYS A 566 8.20 13.45 -23.19
C CYS A 566 7.95 14.94 -23.42
N ILE A 567 7.41 15.67 -22.45
CA ILE A 567 7.17 17.12 -22.55
C ILE A 567 8.48 17.87 -22.82
N LEU A 568 9.53 17.59 -22.03
CA LEU A 568 10.82 18.29 -22.13
C LEU A 568 11.59 17.99 -23.42
N HIS A 569 11.34 16.83 -24.04
CA HIS A 569 12.00 16.41 -25.27
C HIS A 569 11.12 16.60 -26.53
N ASP A 570 9.92 17.16 -26.40
CA ASP A 570 9.05 17.41 -27.54
C ASP A 570 9.43 18.72 -28.26
N GLY A 571 9.87 18.60 -29.51
CA GLY A 571 10.31 19.74 -30.31
C GLY A 571 9.17 20.72 -30.67
N HIS A 572 7.93 20.23 -30.77
CA HIS A 572 6.77 21.08 -31.05
C HIS A 572 6.44 21.94 -29.82
N LEU A 573 6.34 21.34 -28.63
CA LEU A 573 6.08 22.07 -27.38
C LEU A 573 7.18 23.09 -27.07
N LYS A 574 8.45 22.72 -27.24
CA LYS A 574 9.58 23.63 -27.06
C LYS A 574 9.51 24.83 -28.00
N LYS A 575 9.20 24.61 -29.28
CA LYS A 575 9.08 25.69 -30.28
C LYS A 575 7.97 26.70 -29.91
N HIS A 576 6.91 26.25 -29.25
CA HIS A 576 5.78 27.10 -28.83
C HIS A 576 5.95 27.65 -27.41
N GLY A 577 7.12 27.47 -26.77
CA GLY A 577 7.42 28.02 -25.45
C GLY A 577 6.65 27.39 -24.29
N VAL A 578 6.00 26.24 -24.50
CA VAL A 578 5.17 25.55 -23.50
C VAL A 578 6.02 24.96 -22.37
N THR A 579 7.29 24.64 -22.65
CA THR A 579 8.17 23.93 -21.71
C THR A 579 8.79 24.80 -20.62
N GLU A 580 8.82 26.13 -20.76
CA GLU A 580 9.67 27.01 -19.93
C GLU A 580 8.93 27.65 -18.73
N LYS A 581 7.60 27.70 -18.75
CA LYS A 581 6.78 28.40 -17.74
C LYS A 581 5.65 27.55 -17.14
N ARG A 582 5.70 26.24 -17.35
CA ARG A 582 4.71 25.31 -16.82
C ARG A 582 5.09 24.85 -15.42
N ARG A 583 4.08 24.54 -14.62
CA ARG A 583 4.25 23.71 -13.43
C ARG A 583 4.44 22.26 -13.86
N ASP A 584 5.36 21.54 -13.21
CA ASP A 584 5.60 20.15 -13.57
C ASP A 584 4.47 19.23 -13.03
N VAL A 585 4.38 18.01 -13.56
CA VAL A 585 3.36 17.02 -13.18
C VAL A 585 3.46 16.68 -11.70
N TRP A 586 4.68 16.64 -11.13
CA TRP A 586 4.90 16.29 -9.73
C TRP A 586 4.41 17.40 -8.78
N ASP A 587 4.62 18.66 -9.15
CA ASP A 587 4.11 19.81 -8.43
C ASP A 587 2.59 19.76 -8.39
N ILE A 588 1.93 19.51 -9.53
CA ILE A 588 0.46 19.43 -9.62
C ILE A 588 -0.06 18.23 -8.82
N LEU A 589 0.61 17.08 -8.87
CA LEU A 589 0.29 15.90 -8.04
C LEU A 589 0.35 16.21 -6.53
N LYS A 590 1.27 17.06 -6.10
CA LYS A 590 1.47 17.42 -4.68
C LYS A 590 0.59 18.57 -4.20
N THR A 591 -0.01 19.34 -5.09
CA THR A 591 -0.69 20.60 -4.72
C THR A 591 -2.15 20.65 -5.12
N ASN A 592 -2.52 20.13 -6.28
CA ASN A 592 -3.88 20.23 -6.85
C ASN A 592 -4.60 18.89 -6.95
N ILE A 593 -3.86 17.78 -7.06
CA ILE A 593 -4.46 16.46 -7.28
C ILE A 593 -4.54 15.70 -5.97
N TYR A 594 -5.71 15.16 -5.66
CA TYR A 594 -5.92 14.12 -4.67
C TYR A 594 -6.12 12.80 -5.41
N LEU A 595 -5.75 11.68 -4.78
CA LEU A 595 -5.93 10.35 -5.36
C LEU A 595 -6.78 9.52 -4.40
N ASP A 596 -7.77 8.80 -4.92
CA ASP A 596 -8.37 7.75 -4.10
C ASP A 596 -7.38 6.58 -3.90
N ALA A 597 -7.71 5.66 -2.99
CA ALA A 597 -6.96 4.44 -2.72
C ALA A 597 -7.62 3.19 -3.32
N VAL A 598 -8.41 3.34 -4.39
CA VAL A 598 -9.05 2.22 -5.11
C VAL A 598 -8.05 1.64 -6.10
N ILE A 599 -7.08 0.89 -5.59
CA ILE A 599 -5.93 0.37 -6.36
C ILE A 599 -5.61 -1.10 -6.09
N TYR A 600 -6.32 -1.71 -5.14
CA TYR A 600 -6.34 -3.15 -4.82
C TYR A 600 -5.01 -3.79 -4.40
N SER A 601 -3.88 -3.08 -4.48
CA SER A 601 -2.56 -3.58 -4.11
C SER A 601 -1.67 -2.50 -3.48
N GLU A 602 -0.89 -2.90 -2.49
CA GLU A 602 0.14 -2.10 -1.84
C GLU A 602 1.20 -1.57 -2.81
N VAL A 603 1.43 -2.24 -3.95
CA VAL A 603 2.40 -1.82 -4.97
C VAL A 603 1.94 -0.54 -5.65
N GLY A 604 0.69 -0.53 -6.13
CA GLY A 604 0.10 0.66 -6.75
C GLY A 604 -0.11 1.78 -5.74
N LEU A 605 -0.55 1.44 -4.53
CA LEU A 605 -0.72 2.43 -3.46
C LEU A 605 0.60 3.07 -3.03
N GLY A 606 1.70 2.31 -3.02
CA GLY A 606 3.04 2.84 -2.77
C GLY A 606 3.46 3.87 -3.82
N ALA A 607 3.22 3.59 -5.10
CA ALA A 607 3.50 4.55 -6.18
C ALA A 607 2.63 5.82 -6.08
N ALA A 608 1.35 5.68 -5.72
CA ALA A 608 0.47 6.83 -5.47
C ALA A 608 0.95 7.68 -4.28
N PHE A 609 1.40 7.02 -3.21
CA PHE A 609 1.99 7.67 -2.04
C PHE A 609 3.27 8.43 -2.39
N ASP A 610 4.20 7.82 -3.14
CA ASP A 610 5.44 8.49 -3.55
C ASP A 610 5.17 9.71 -4.47
N ALA A 611 4.11 9.64 -5.27
CA ALA A 611 3.72 10.71 -6.19
C ALA A 611 3.07 11.91 -5.49
N SER A 612 2.08 11.68 -4.61
CA SER A 612 1.22 12.75 -4.06
C SER A 612 1.36 12.98 -2.55
N GLY A 613 2.00 12.06 -1.82
CA GLY A 613 2.07 12.09 -0.36
C GLY A 613 0.86 11.48 0.33
N ALA A 614 1.04 11.02 1.59
CA ALA A 614 -0.02 10.34 2.34
C ALA A 614 -1.18 11.25 2.71
N ASP A 615 -0.98 12.56 2.79
CA ASP A 615 -2.01 13.56 3.11
C ASP A 615 -2.95 13.86 1.91
N ARG A 616 -2.67 13.26 0.74
CA ARG A 616 -3.46 13.42 -0.47
C ARG A 616 -4.04 12.11 -1.03
N LEU A 617 -3.97 11.04 -0.25
CA LEU A 617 -4.62 9.75 -0.54
C LEU A 617 -5.90 9.60 0.29
N LEU A 618 -6.99 9.13 -0.32
CA LEU A 618 -8.30 8.98 0.33
C LEU A 618 -8.90 7.59 0.07
N PHE A 619 -9.40 6.92 1.11
CA PHE A 619 -10.03 5.61 0.97
C PHE A 619 -11.31 5.64 0.13
N GLY A 620 -11.52 4.56 -0.63
CA GLY A 620 -12.70 4.38 -1.49
C GLY A 620 -13.02 2.89 -1.69
N THR A 621 -14.26 2.58 -2.05
CA THR A 621 -14.71 1.19 -2.28
C THR A 621 -15.13 0.87 -3.70
N ASP A 622 -15.55 1.88 -4.46
CA ASP A 622 -16.22 1.75 -5.76
C ASP A 622 -17.52 0.92 -5.69
N HIS A 623 -18.16 0.87 -4.52
CA HIS A 623 -19.46 0.21 -4.35
C HIS A 623 -20.54 0.92 -5.19
N PRO A 624 -21.45 0.19 -5.85
CA PRO A 624 -21.67 -1.27 -5.77
C PRO A 624 -21.10 -2.09 -6.93
N PHE A 625 -20.12 -1.59 -7.68
CA PHE A 625 -19.80 -2.17 -9.00
C PHE A 625 -19.13 -3.54 -8.98
N PHE A 626 -18.48 -3.92 -7.88
CA PHE A 626 -17.76 -5.19 -7.75
C PHE A 626 -18.31 -6.04 -6.59
N PRO A 627 -19.55 -6.55 -6.70
CA PRO A 627 -20.17 -7.39 -5.68
C PRO A 627 -19.52 -8.79 -5.64
N PRO A 628 -19.70 -9.53 -4.54
CA PRO A 628 -19.34 -10.94 -4.49
C PRO A 628 -20.08 -11.75 -5.57
N LEU A 629 -19.39 -12.72 -6.17
CA LEU A 629 -19.99 -13.61 -7.18
C LEU A 629 -20.54 -14.92 -6.57
N GLU A 630 -20.19 -15.22 -5.32
CA GLU A 630 -20.69 -16.38 -4.58
C GLU A 630 -21.97 -16.00 -3.85
N GLU A 631 -23.06 -16.78 -4.01
CA GLU A 631 -24.40 -16.46 -3.49
C GLU A 631 -24.45 -16.21 -1.97
N ASP A 632 -23.59 -16.89 -1.19
CA ASP A 632 -23.55 -16.79 0.26
C ASP A 632 -22.51 -15.77 0.78
N ALA A 633 -21.71 -15.18 -0.11
CA ALA A 633 -20.64 -14.26 0.29
C ALA A 633 -21.24 -12.87 0.59
N LYS A 634 -21.20 -12.50 1.87
CA LYS A 634 -21.66 -11.17 2.32
C LYS A 634 -20.57 -10.11 2.19
N GLU A 635 -19.32 -10.48 2.41
CA GLU A 635 -18.21 -9.55 2.40
C GLU A 635 -17.67 -9.29 1.00
N TRP A 636 -17.38 -8.02 0.74
CA TRP A 636 -16.90 -7.58 -0.56
C TRP A 636 -15.38 -7.68 -0.61
N HIS A 637 -14.87 -8.63 -1.39
CA HIS A 637 -13.42 -8.75 -1.62
C HIS A 637 -12.84 -7.43 -2.19
N SER A 638 -13.61 -6.71 -3.01
CA SER A 638 -13.23 -5.40 -3.55
C SER A 638 -12.88 -4.39 -2.45
N VAL A 639 -13.63 -4.38 -1.34
CA VAL A 639 -13.37 -3.55 -0.16
C VAL A 639 -12.15 -4.05 0.61
N ASN A 640 -12.13 -5.34 0.93
CA ASN A 640 -11.06 -5.96 1.72
C ASN A 640 -9.68 -5.84 1.05
N ALA A 641 -9.63 -5.85 -0.28
CA ALA A 641 -8.41 -5.64 -1.04
C ALA A 641 -7.83 -4.23 -0.82
N ASN A 642 -8.66 -3.18 -0.83
CA ASN A 642 -8.20 -1.81 -0.59
C ASN A 642 -7.81 -1.58 0.88
N TYR A 643 -8.58 -2.12 1.84
CA TYR A 643 -8.14 -2.13 3.25
C TYR A 643 -6.80 -2.84 3.42
N GLY A 644 -6.63 -4.00 2.78
CA GLY A 644 -5.38 -4.76 2.80
C GLY A 644 -4.22 -3.99 2.19
N ALA A 645 -4.42 -3.30 1.07
CA ALA A 645 -3.41 -2.47 0.43
C ALA A 645 -2.94 -1.34 1.35
N ILE A 646 -3.87 -0.60 1.98
CA ILE A 646 -3.56 0.47 2.94
C ILE A 646 -2.81 -0.09 4.16
N SER A 647 -3.32 -1.18 4.75
CA SER A 647 -2.71 -1.78 5.93
C SER A 647 -1.28 -2.22 5.67
N LYS A 648 -0.99 -2.79 4.49
CA LYS A 648 0.36 -3.22 4.12
C LYS A 648 1.27 -2.04 3.76
N ALA A 649 0.79 -1.10 2.94
CA ALA A 649 1.58 0.05 2.52
C ALA A 649 2.01 0.94 3.71
N PHE A 650 1.16 1.04 4.73
CA PHE A 650 1.40 1.87 5.92
C PHE A 650 1.60 1.06 7.21
N ALA A 651 1.99 -0.22 7.12
CA ALA A 651 2.15 -1.11 8.28
C ALA A 651 3.10 -0.60 9.39
N SER A 652 3.97 0.35 9.05
CA SER A 652 4.92 0.97 9.99
C SER A 652 4.52 2.38 10.43
N ASN A 653 3.40 2.92 9.93
CA ASN A 653 2.95 4.28 10.18
C ASN A 653 1.42 4.35 10.28
N ASP A 654 0.89 3.96 11.45
CA ASP A 654 -0.54 3.97 11.76
C ASP A 654 -1.17 5.36 11.53
N LYS A 655 -0.44 6.46 11.74
CA LYS A 655 -0.95 7.81 11.49
C LYS A 655 -1.27 8.04 10.01
N ASN A 656 -0.40 7.59 9.11
CA ASN A 656 -0.67 7.67 7.67
C ASN A 656 -1.83 6.76 7.29
N ALA A 657 -1.88 5.53 7.82
CA ALA A 657 -3.00 4.62 7.57
C ALA A 657 -4.35 5.27 7.96
N GLN A 658 -4.43 5.85 9.17
CA GLN A 658 -5.63 6.54 9.65
C GLN A 658 -5.96 7.80 8.83
N ALA A 659 -4.95 8.55 8.38
CA ALA A 659 -5.16 9.68 7.48
C ALA A 659 -5.79 9.23 6.15
N VAL A 660 -5.26 8.18 5.53
CA VAL A 660 -5.80 7.65 4.27
C VAL A 660 -7.20 7.04 4.45
N LEU A 661 -7.42 6.31 5.56
CA LEU A 661 -8.72 5.68 5.86
C LEU A 661 -9.86 6.67 6.06
N GLY A 662 -9.58 7.91 6.47
CA GLY A 662 -10.63 8.92 6.52
C GLY A 662 -10.24 10.28 7.09
N GLY A 663 -9.13 10.39 7.83
CA GLY A 663 -8.68 11.69 8.34
C GLY A 663 -8.44 12.75 7.25
N ASN A 664 -7.92 12.33 6.09
CA ASN A 664 -7.77 13.20 4.93
C ASN A 664 -9.12 13.63 4.37
N ALA A 665 -10.05 12.69 4.19
CA ALA A 665 -11.39 12.98 3.70
C ALA A 665 -12.12 13.94 4.64
N ALA A 666 -12.08 13.70 5.95
CA ALA A 666 -12.70 14.57 6.95
C ALA A 666 -12.18 16.01 6.87
N ARG A 667 -10.85 16.18 6.75
CA ARG A 667 -10.20 17.50 6.60
C ARG A 667 -10.53 18.17 5.26
N ILE A 668 -10.36 17.45 4.15
CA ILE A 668 -10.49 18.02 2.79
C ILE A 668 -11.95 18.37 2.50
N LEU A 669 -12.87 17.49 2.90
CA LEU A 669 -14.29 17.58 2.61
C LEU A 669 -15.10 18.13 3.80
N ARG A 670 -14.47 18.59 4.89
CA ARG A 670 -15.17 19.25 6.02
C ARG A 670 -16.37 18.41 6.52
N LEU A 671 -16.08 17.20 6.98
CA LEU A 671 -17.08 16.18 7.36
C LEU A 671 -17.36 16.08 8.87
N ASP A 672 -16.71 16.95 9.64
CA ASP A 672 -16.78 17.06 11.10
C ASP A 672 -18.06 17.72 11.60
#